data_AF-A0A9E7L7Q1-F1
#
_entry.id   AF-A0A9E7L7Q1-F1
#
_cell.length_a   1.000
_cell.length_b   1.000
_cell.length_c   1.000
_cell.angle_alpha   90.00
_cell.angle_beta   90.00
_cell.angle_gamma   90.00
#
_symmetry.space_group_name_H-M   'P 1'
#
loop_
_entity.id
_entity.type
_entity.pdbx_description
1 polymer ?
#
loop_
_entity_poly.entity_id
_entity_poly.type
_entity_poly.pdbx_seq_one_letter_code
_entity_poly.pdbx_strand_id
1 'polypeptide(L)'
;MEKPQEDAQKWVGDSSVDHKGRVPRRASTGCWKASLFIIAIEFSERLSYFGLATNLIMYLTKVLHEEVKTAAKNVNYWSGVTTMMPLVGGFVADAYLGRFSTVVISSLIYIAGLALLTVSELVPRLKPCDPSVCGRSLRLHEVIFFLAMYLISVGTGGHKPSLESFGADQFDDNHDEERKKKMSYFNWWNFALCSGLMLGVTVVVYVQDAVGWWLVDVVLTAVMCFSLVVFVVGRPFYRYRAPEGSPCTPMLQVVVAAAAKRHLPLPSDAGELYEVPKTQKSDKRLLCHTDQLRFLDRAAIVEHKYDEAAFAAEKHNSWRLATVTQVEELKLILSMVPIWLAALPFGICVAQATTFFIKQGSVMDRQVTNSFKIPPASVYSLSAVGMIVSVTFYDKLLVPFLRKATGNERGISILKRIGIGMAITTVAMISAALVERKRLRVAVTEQTSVVSMSVFWLLPQFVIMGIGDGFALVGLQEYFYDQVPDSMRSLGIAFYLSVLGVANFLSSLLITIVDHITSREGKGSWFAKDLNKSRLDLYYWLIATISAVNLCGYVYLARSSLATEAVLVEKRRMEKSKGDEQRFVFDSSVDHKGRVPRRASTGCWKASLFIVAIEFSERLSYFGLATNLIIYLTKVLRQELKTAAKNVNYWSGVTTVVPLVGGFIADAYLGRFSTVIVSTVIYIGGLLLLTIAQIVPRLKPCDPVTCGRSLRLHEVIFFLAMYLISLGTGGHKPSLESFGADQFDDNHDEERRKKMSFFNWWNFALCSGLILGVTVVVYVQDRVGWWQADVALTATMALSLVIFLAGRPFYRYREPEGSPFTPMLQVVAAAMAKRHLPLPSDARELCEVPKTQMTSKRLLCHTNKLRFLDKAAIIEHEHDEAATAGAGKQNPWRLATVTQVEELKLILSMVPIWITVLPFGICIAQTNTFFVKQGSVMDRQIGNGFIIPAASIFSLGALGMVISVTFYERMLVPFLRRVTGDERGVSILRRIGIGMAITTVGMISAALVEMKRLKVAEKEGTIAVSMSVFWLAPQFIIIGVGDGFALVGLQEYFYDQVPDSMRSLGIAFYLSVLGVANFISSVLITVVDRITSRGGRGSWFAKDVNKSRLDLFYWLLAIMGTLNLCCYVFLARRYSYKNVHQRRVGVIDSFEDDV
;
A
#
# COMPACT_ATOMS: atom_id res chain seq x y z
N MET A 1 -44.89 11.09 -15.94
CA MET A 1 -44.98 9.71 -15.44
C MET A 1 -43.55 9.14 -15.44
N GLU A 2 -42.73 9.54 -14.46
CA GLU A 2 -41.25 9.39 -14.48
C GLU A 2 -40.71 8.37 -13.46
N LYS A 3 -41.54 7.43 -12.99
CA LYS A 3 -41.16 6.46 -11.94
C LYS A 3 -40.40 5.18 -12.33
N PRO A 4 -40.21 4.73 -13.60
CA PRO A 4 -39.63 3.40 -13.83
C PRO A 4 -38.11 3.29 -13.56
N GLN A 5 -37.35 4.37 -13.68
CA GLN A 5 -35.87 4.32 -13.66
C GLN A 5 -35.27 4.38 -12.24
N GLU A 6 -35.91 5.05 -11.28
CA GLU A 6 -35.46 5.08 -9.87
C GLU A 6 -35.67 3.73 -9.16
N ASP A 7 -36.74 3.00 -9.49
CA ASP A 7 -37.04 1.71 -8.86
C ASP A 7 -36.09 0.59 -9.32
N ALA A 8 -35.56 0.66 -10.55
CA ALA A 8 -34.61 -0.30 -11.10
C ALA A 8 -33.21 -0.27 -10.43
N GLN A 9 -32.78 0.88 -9.88
CA GLN A 9 -31.49 1.01 -9.20
C GLN A 9 -31.49 0.51 -7.74
N LYS A 10 -32.68 0.30 -7.17
CA LYS A 10 -32.88 -0.08 -5.76
C LYS A 10 -32.58 -1.55 -5.49
N TRP A 11 -32.79 -2.39 -6.50
CA TRP A 11 -32.63 -3.83 -6.45
C TRP A 11 -31.38 -4.25 -7.22
N VAL A 12 -30.76 -5.35 -6.80
CA VAL A 12 -29.64 -5.91 -7.54
C VAL A 12 -30.21 -6.71 -8.70
N GLY A 13 -29.80 -6.36 -9.92
CA GLY A 13 -30.25 -7.00 -11.17
C GLY A 13 -29.33 -8.11 -11.64
N ASP A 14 -28.58 -8.74 -10.72
CA ASP A 14 -27.82 -9.94 -10.99
C ASP A 14 -28.62 -11.18 -10.52
N SER A 15 -28.18 -12.38 -10.87
CA SER A 15 -28.81 -13.64 -10.44
C SER A 15 -28.65 -13.94 -8.94
N SER A 16 -28.34 -12.93 -8.11
CA SER A 16 -28.14 -13.09 -6.67
C SER A 16 -29.45 -13.00 -5.89
N VAL A 17 -29.50 -13.66 -4.74
CA VAL A 17 -30.62 -13.65 -3.79
C VAL A 17 -30.15 -13.26 -2.38
N ASP A 18 -31.07 -12.72 -1.57
CA ASP A 18 -30.85 -12.51 -0.13
C ASP A 18 -30.93 -13.83 0.66
N HIS A 19 -30.63 -13.79 1.95
CA HIS A 19 -30.71 -14.98 2.82
C HIS A 19 -32.12 -15.60 2.95
N LYS A 20 -33.17 -14.93 2.45
CA LYS A 20 -34.55 -15.43 2.39
C LYS A 20 -34.97 -15.83 0.98
N GLY A 21 -34.04 -15.88 0.02
CA GLY A 21 -34.31 -16.25 -1.37
C GLY A 21 -35.00 -15.17 -2.21
N ARG A 22 -35.01 -13.91 -1.77
CA ARG A 22 -35.64 -12.79 -2.48
C ARG A 22 -34.59 -11.96 -3.21
N VAL A 23 -35.00 -11.16 -4.20
CA VAL A 23 -34.10 -10.22 -4.89
C VAL A 23 -33.47 -9.27 -3.85
N PRO A 24 -32.13 -9.14 -3.80
CA PRO A 24 -31.46 -8.37 -2.77
C PRO A 24 -31.68 -6.87 -2.98
N ARG A 25 -31.85 -6.14 -1.87
CA ARG A 25 -31.83 -4.67 -1.87
C ARG A 25 -30.39 -4.17 -1.77
N ARG A 26 -29.99 -3.34 -2.73
CA ARG A 26 -28.60 -2.87 -2.87
C ARG A 26 -28.07 -2.11 -1.64
N ALA A 27 -28.94 -1.35 -0.95
CA ALA A 27 -28.56 -0.58 0.25
C ALA A 27 -28.32 -1.44 1.51
N SER A 28 -28.89 -2.64 1.58
CA SER A 28 -28.86 -3.49 2.78
C SER A 28 -27.95 -4.70 2.67
N THR A 29 -27.69 -5.21 1.47
CA THR A 29 -26.91 -6.45 1.25
C THR A 29 -25.69 -6.21 0.36
N GLY A 30 -24.64 -7.01 0.56
CA GLY A 30 -23.39 -6.99 -0.21
C GLY A 30 -22.47 -5.81 0.13
N CYS A 31 -21.57 -5.51 -0.81
CA CYS A 31 -20.55 -4.48 -0.69
C CYS A 31 -19.70 -4.64 0.59
N TRP A 32 -19.10 -3.53 1.05
CA TRP A 32 -18.21 -3.48 2.20
C TRP A 32 -18.78 -4.02 3.52
N LYS A 33 -20.10 -3.99 3.73
CA LYS A 33 -20.70 -4.54 4.96
C LYS A 33 -20.52 -6.05 5.02
N ALA A 34 -20.82 -6.74 3.91
CA ALA A 34 -20.60 -8.18 3.76
C ALA A 34 -19.10 -8.52 3.72
N SER A 35 -18.32 -7.78 2.94
CA SER A 35 -16.91 -8.08 2.70
C SER A 35 -16.04 -8.11 3.95
N LEU A 36 -16.32 -7.31 4.98
CA LEU A 36 -15.53 -7.29 6.22
C LEU A 36 -15.58 -8.62 6.97
N PHE A 37 -16.75 -9.27 7.03
CA PHE A 37 -16.91 -10.57 7.65
C PHE A 37 -16.16 -11.67 6.87
N ILE A 38 -16.18 -11.58 5.55
CA ILE A 38 -15.50 -12.51 4.62
C ILE A 38 -13.97 -12.38 4.75
N ILE A 39 -13.45 -11.16 4.82
CA ILE A 39 -12.00 -10.90 4.99
C ILE A 39 -11.51 -11.40 6.35
N ALA A 40 -12.31 -11.28 7.41
CA ALA A 40 -11.92 -11.71 8.75
C ALA A 40 -11.66 -13.23 8.84
N ILE A 41 -12.54 -14.04 8.25
CA ILE A 41 -12.35 -15.50 8.23
C ILE A 41 -11.21 -15.94 7.30
N GLU A 42 -11.00 -15.24 6.18
CA GLU A 42 -9.83 -15.48 5.31
C GLU A 42 -8.53 -15.20 6.05
N PHE A 43 -8.43 -14.07 6.77
CA PHE A 43 -7.25 -13.72 7.55
C PHE A 43 -6.88 -14.83 8.55
N SER A 44 -7.88 -15.35 9.29
CA SER A 44 -7.68 -16.41 10.28
C SER A 44 -7.25 -17.74 9.66
N GLU A 45 -7.83 -18.13 8.51
CA GLU A 45 -7.41 -19.35 7.80
C GLU A 45 -5.96 -19.21 7.34
N ARG A 46 -5.57 -18.07 6.77
CA ARG A 46 -4.20 -17.86 6.27
C ARG A 46 -3.17 -17.83 7.38
N LEU A 47 -3.49 -17.17 8.48
CA LEU A 47 -2.67 -17.19 9.68
C LEU A 47 -2.39 -18.64 10.13
N SER A 48 -3.44 -19.47 10.16
CA SER A 48 -3.37 -20.87 10.58
C SER A 48 -2.60 -21.74 9.58
N TYR A 49 -2.97 -21.66 8.29
CA TYR A 49 -2.34 -22.44 7.23
C TYR A 49 -0.83 -22.17 7.12
N PHE A 50 -0.42 -20.90 7.05
CA PHE A 50 1.00 -20.58 6.93
C PHE A 50 1.79 -20.81 8.22
N GLY A 51 1.17 -20.63 9.39
CA GLY A 51 1.78 -20.98 10.67
C GLY A 51 2.06 -22.48 10.81
N LEU A 52 1.17 -23.34 10.31
CA LEU A 52 1.37 -24.80 10.28
C LEU A 52 2.31 -25.23 9.15
N ALA A 53 2.02 -24.81 7.92
CA ALA A 53 2.71 -25.29 6.71
C ALA A 53 4.20 -24.98 6.70
N THR A 54 4.60 -23.77 7.13
CA THR A 54 6.00 -23.35 7.03
C THR A 54 6.89 -24.00 8.08
N ASN A 55 6.36 -24.35 9.26
CA ASN A 55 7.13 -25.01 10.30
C ASN A 55 6.98 -26.54 10.32
N LEU A 56 6.10 -27.10 9.50
CA LEU A 56 5.81 -28.55 9.46
C LEU A 56 7.07 -29.41 9.32
N ILE A 57 8.00 -29.05 8.44
CA ILE A 57 9.25 -29.82 8.28
C ILE A 57 10.10 -29.83 9.56
N MET A 58 10.03 -28.76 10.36
CA MET A 58 10.70 -28.71 11.66
C MET A 58 9.99 -29.58 12.67
N TYR A 59 8.64 -29.64 12.65
CA TYR A 59 7.86 -30.55 13.49
C TYR A 59 8.24 -32.01 13.21
N LEU A 60 8.15 -32.45 11.94
CA LEU A 60 8.42 -33.83 11.56
C LEU A 60 9.85 -34.26 11.90
N THR A 61 10.84 -33.36 11.74
CA THR A 61 12.24 -33.70 12.02
C THR A 61 12.66 -33.53 13.47
N LYS A 62 12.09 -32.60 14.24
CA LYS A 62 12.44 -32.37 15.66
C LYS A 62 11.59 -33.20 16.62
N VAL A 63 10.29 -33.33 16.34
CA VAL A 63 9.29 -33.92 17.25
C VAL A 63 8.99 -35.37 16.87
N LEU A 64 8.77 -35.67 15.59
CA LEU A 64 8.56 -37.04 15.11
C LEU A 64 9.85 -37.79 14.76
N HIS A 65 11.00 -37.09 14.81
CA HIS A 65 12.32 -37.64 14.51
C HIS A 65 12.45 -38.31 13.12
N GLU A 66 11.67 -37.85 12.14
CA GLU A 66 11.77 -38.33 10.77
C GLU A 66 13.09 -37.91 10.11
N GLU A 67 13.60 -38.75 9.20
CA GLU A 67 14.69 -38.35 8.31
C GLU A 67 14.26 -37.17 7.43
N VAL A 68 15.18 -36.26 7.13
CA VAL A 68 14.89 -35.02 6.36
C VAL A 68 14.18 -35.32 5.04
N LYS A 69 14.59 -36.38 4.34
CA LYS A 69 13.96 -36.80 3.08
C LYS A 69 12.53 -37.30 3.28
N THR A 70 12.26 -38.07 4.33
CA THR A 70 10.92 -38.57 4.66
C THR A 70 10.02 -37.41 5.08
N ALA A 71 10.53 -36.52 5.93
CA ALA A 71 9.83 -35.31 6.33
C ALA A 71 9.49 -34.41 5.13
N ALA A 72 10.44 -34.17 4.21
CA ALA A 72 10.20 -33.41 2.99
C ALA A 72 9.12 -34.06 2.10
N LYS A 73 9.15 -35.40 1.95
CA LYS A 73 8.11 -36.12 1.22
C LYS A 73 6.74 -36.00 1.89
N ASN A 74 6.66 -36.13 3.21
CA ASN A 74 5.42 -36.03 3.98
C ASN A 74 4.83 -34.60 3.93
N VAL A 75 5.68 -33.57 4.04
CA VAL A 75 5.28 -32.16 3.81
C VAL A 75 4.74 -31.98 2.40
N ASN A 76 5.43 -32.52 1.38
CA ASN A 76 4.99 -32.44 -0.02
C ASN A 76 3.66 -33.21 -0.23
N TYR A 77 3.48 -34.38 0.37
CA TYR A 77 2.21 -35.11 0.28
C TYR A 77 1.06 -34.33 0.90
N TRP A 78 1.25 -33.80 2.12
CA TRP A 78 0.23 -32.99 2.78
C TRP A 78 -0.08 -31.70 2.02
N SER A 79 0.95 -30.97 1.58
CA SER A 79 0.80 -29.75 0.77
C SER A 79 0.10 -30.05 -0.56
N GLY A 80 0.47 -31.17 -1.19
CA GLY A 80 -0.14 -31.71 -2.40
C GLY A 80 -1.63 -31.97 -2.23
N VAL A 81 -2.03 -32.73 -1.22
CA VAL A 81 -3.46 -32.98 -0.91
C VAL A 81 -4.18 -31.68 -0.59
N THR A 82 -3.60 -30.81 0.23
CA THR A 82 -4.22 -29.55 0.67
C THR A 82 -4.51 -28.58 -0.48
N THR A 83 -3.65 -28.56 -1.50
CA THR A 83 -3.80 -27.70 -2.68
C THR A 83 -4.56 -28.36 -3.82
N MET A 84 -4.71 -29.70 -3.82
CA MET A 84 -5.59 -30.43 -4.73
C MET A 84 -7.06 -30.44 -4.30
N MET A 85 -7.31 -30.53 -2.99
CA MET A 85 -8.66 -30.61 -2.43
C MET A 85 -9.61 -29.46 -2.82
N PRO A 86 -9.12 -28.23 -3.11
CA PRO A 86 -9.90 -27.17 -3.73
C PRO A 86 -10.69 -27.57 -4.97
N LEU A 87 -10.21 -28.52 -5.81
CA LEU A 87 -11.00 -28.97 -6.96
C LEU A 87 -12.30 -29.66 -6.52
N VAL A 88 -12.21 -30.50 -5.50
CA VAL A 88 -13.37 -31.22 -4.94
C VAL A 88 -14.29 -30.23 -4.23
N GLY A 89 -13.72 -29.35 -3.39
CA GLY A 89 -14.49 -28.36 -2.65
C GLY A 89 -15.20 -27.34 -3.55
N GLY A 90 -14.52 -26.83 -4.57
CA GLY A 90 -15.09 -25.94 -5.58
C GLY A 90 -16.21 -26.61 -6.38
N PHE A 91 -16.01 -27.85 -6.82
CA PHE A 91 -17.06 -28.63 -7.49
C PHE A 91 -18.29 -28.82 -6.62
N VAL A 92 -18.12 -29.22 -5.35
CA VAL A 92 -19.24 -29.41 -4.41
C VAL A 92 -19.99 -28.10 -4.16
N ALA A 93 -19.27 -26.97 -4.11
CA ALA A 93 -19.86 -25.65 -3.90
C ALA A 93 -20.69 -25.17 -5.11
N ASP A 94 -20.14 -25.29 -6.31
CA ASP A 94 -20.82 -24.84 -7.54
C ASP A 94 -21.96 -25.80 -7.95
N ALA A 95 -21.82 -27.11 -7.70
CA ALA A 95 -22.79 -28.12 -8.15
C ALA A 95 -23.94 -28.40 -7.17
N TYR A 96 -23.70 -28.41 -5.85
CA TYR A 96 -24.67 -28.94 -4.87
C TYR A 96 -24.97 -28.02 -3.69
N LEU A 97 -23.96 -27.65 -2.89
CA LEU A 97 -24.18 -27.05 -1.57
C LEU A 97 -24.37 -25.52 -1.60
N GLY A 98 -23.87 -24.87 -2.66
CA GLY A 98 -23.72 -23.42 -2.71
C GLY A 98 -22.51 -22.92 -1.90
N ARG A 99 -21.97 -21.77 -2.31
CA ARG A 99 -20.69 -21.24 -1.81
C ARG A 99 -20.65 -20.99 -0.30
N PHE A 100 -21.71 -20.40 0.27
CA PHE A 100 -21.78 -20.11 1.71
C PHE A 100 -21.79 -21.38 2.57
N SER A 101 -22.63 -22.37 2.22
CA SER A 101 -22.75 -23.61 2.98
C SER A 101 -21.45 -24.41 2.94
N THR A 102 -20.79 -24.45 1.77
CA THR A 102 -19.48 -25.09 1.65
C THR A 102 -18.45 -24.44 2.57
N VAL A 103 -18.36 -23.10 2.61
CA VAL A 103 -17.44 -22.41 3.53
C VAL A 103 -17.70 -22.82 4.98
N VAL A 104 -18.96 -22.80 5.45
CA VAL A 104 -19.29 -23.14 6.84
C VAL A 104 -18.91 -24.59 7.18
N ILE A 105 -19.31 -25.56 6.35
CA ILE A 105 -19.01 -26.98 6.57
C ILE A 105 -17.49 -27.19 6.55
N SER A 106 -16.80 -26.58 5.59
CA SER A 106 -15.34 -26.64 5.48
C SER A 106 -14.61 -26.01 6.66
N SER A 107 -15.07 -24.88 7.18
CA SER A 107 -14.52 -24.28 8.40
C SER A 107 -14.72 -25.18 9.62
N LEU A 108 -15.86 -25.85 9.76
CA LEU A 108 -16.10 -26.81 10.86
C LEU A 108 -15.15 -28.01 10.78
N ILE A 109 -14.92 -28.54 9.57
CA ILE A 109 -13.95 -29.62 9.35
C ILE A 109 -12.53 -29.12 9.67
N TYR A 110 -12.17 -27.90 9.26
CA TYR A 110 -10.88 -27.29 9.58
C TYR A 110 -10.66 -27.15 11.09
N ILE A 111 -11.67 -26.64 11.81
CA ILE A 111 -11.66 -26.51 13.27
C ILE A 111 -11.52 -27.88 13.94
N ALA A 112 -12.24 -28.90 13.47
CA ALA A 112 -12.09 -30.26 13.98
C ALA A 112 -10.66 -30.79 13.81
N GLY A 113 -10.00 -30.46 12.70
CA GLY A 113 -8.59 -30.77 12.48
C GLY A 113 -7.66 -30.06 13.45
N LEU A 114 -7.82 -28.75 13.65
CA LEU A 114 -7.04 -27.98 14.63
C LEU A 114 -7.27 -28.45 16.08
N ALA A 115 -8.51 -28.78 16.42
CA ALA A 115 -8.86 -29.33 17.72
C ALA A 115 -8.21 -30.70 17.93
N LEU A 116 -8.15 -31.54 16.89
CA LEU A 116 -7.48 -32.84 16.96
C LEU A 116 -5.95 -32.69 17.12
N LEU A 117 -5.32 -31.71 16.44
CA LEU A 117 -3.92 -31.36 16.69
C LEU A 117 -3.71 -30.96 18.16
N THR A 118 -4.55 -30.04 18.66
CA THR A 118 -4.50 -29.57 20.06
C THR A 118 -4.61 -30.75 21.05
N VAL A 119 -5.52 -31.69 20.80
CA VAL A 119 -5.69 -32.90 21.62
C VAL A 119 -4.47 -33.81 21.55
N SER A 120 -3.86 -33.96 20.37
CA SER A 120 -2.66 -34.80 20.17
C SER A 120 -1.47 -34.34 21.01
N GLU A 121 -1.40 -33.05 21.34
CA GLU A 121 -0.29 -32.47 22.10
C GLU A 121 -0.58 -32.28 23.60
N LEU A 122 -1.84 -32.02 23.96
CA LEU A 122 -2.25 -31.80 25.36
C LEU A 122 -2.49 -33.11 26.14
N VAL A 123 -2.94 -34.18 25.47
CA VAL A 123 -3.27 -35.43 26.16
C VAL A 123 -1.97 -36.20 26.46
N PRO A 124 -1.63 -36.48 27.73
CA PRO A 124 -0.35 -37.11 28.09
C PRO A 124 -0.12 -38.48 27.44
N ARG A 125 -1.19 -39.24 27.19
CA ARG A 125 -1.13 -40.56 26.51
C ARG A 125 -0.95 -40.48 24.99
N LEU A 126 -1.12 -39.29 24.40
CA LEU A 126 -0.97 -39.02 22.97
C LEU A 126 0.24 -38.13 22.67
N LYS A 127 0.92 -37.63 23.71
CA LYS A 127 2.06 -36.73 23.57
C LYS A 127 3.28 -37.48 22.97
N PRO A 128 4.03 -36.86 22.04
CA PRO A 128 5.26 -37.46 21.54
C PRO A 128 6.27 -37.62 22.68
N CYS A 129 6.83 -38.81 22.79
CA CYS A 129 7.80 -39.21 23.81
C CYS A 129 9.08 -39.68 23.13
N ASP A 130 10.19 -39.68 23.88
CA ASP A 130 11.48 -40.15 23.36
C ASP A 130 11.36 -41.59 22.80
N PRO A 131 11.90 -41.88 21.59
CA PRO A 131 11.74 -43.18 20.93
C PRO A 131 12.27 -44.35 21.76
N SER A 132 13.27 -44.09 22.61
CA SER A 132 13.91 -45.06 23.50
C SER A 132 13.05 -45.44 24.71
N VAL A 133 12.02 -44.67 25.03
CA VAL A 133 11.19 -44.84 26.24
C VAL A 133 9.76 -45.26 25.90
N CYS A 134 9.17 -44.77 24.79
CA CYS A 134 7.75 -45.03 24.50
C CYS A 134 7.41 -45.15 22.99
N GLY A 135 7.79 -46.27 22.36
CA GLY A 135 7.51 -46.50 20.94
C GLY A 135 6.02 -46.60 20.55
N ARG A 136 5.13 -47.05 21.46
CA ARG A 136 3.68 -47.18 21.19
C ARG A 136 2.94 -45.83 21.21
N SER A 137 3.32 -44.92 22.10
CA SER A 137 2.73 -43.56 22.20
C SER A 137 3.10 -42.73 20.98
N LEU A 138 4.33 -42.84 20.48
CA LEU A 138 4.81 -42.13 19.30
C LEU A 138 4.04 -42.50 18.02
N ARG A 139 3.80 -43.79 17.78
CA ARG A 139 2.99 -44.25 16.62
C ARG A 139 1.54 -43.77 16.69
N LEU A 140 0.94 -43.77 17.87
CA LEU A 140 -0.43 -43.29 18.05
C LEU A 140 -0.53 -41.78 17.82
N HIS A 141 0.45 -41.02 18.32
CA HIS A 141 0.60 -39.60 18.07
C HIS A 141 0.74 -39.30 16.57
N GLU A 142 1.63 -40.01 15.87
CA GLU A 142 1.86 -39.87 14.43
C GLU A 142 0.56 -40.08 13.61
N VAL A 143 -0.21 -41.13 13.90
CA VAL A 143 -1.48 -41.41 13.23
C VAL A 143 -2.50 -40.29 13.46
N ILE A 144 -2.67 -39.83 14.70
CA ILE A 144 -3.61 -38.77 15.04
C ILE A 144 -3.18 -37.44 14.42
N PHE A 145 -1.87 -37.14 14.44
CA PHE A 145 -1.29 -35.96 13.82
C PHE A 145 -1.58 -35.92 12.31
N PHE A 146 -1.29 -37.00 11.57
CA PHE A 146 -1.58 -37.03 10.13
C PHE A 146 -3.08 -36.99 9.84
N LEU A 147 -3.91 -37.67 10.64
CA LEU A 147 -5.38 -37.57 10.53
C LEU A 147 -5.84 -36.13 10.68
N ALA A 148 -5.34 -35.42 11.69
CA ALA A 148 -5.66 -34.01 11.93
C ALA A 148 -5.19 -33.12 10.77
N MET A 149 -3.96 -33.31 10.30
CA MET A 149 -3.40 -32.58 9.17
C MET A 149 -4.20 -32.77 7.88
N TYR A 150 -4.62 -34.00 7.55
CA TYR A 150 -5.46 -34.26 6.40
C TYR A 150 -6.90 -33.75 6.58
N LEU A 151 -7.42 -33.72 7.81
CA LEU A 151 -8.72 -33.09 8.08
C LEU A 151 -8.65 -31.57 7.83
N ILE A 152 -7.56 -30.92 8.21
CA ILE A 152 -7.27 -29.51 7.85
C ILE A 152 -7.19 -29.35 6.33
N SER A 153 -6.59 -30.30 5.60
CA SER A 153 -6.58 -30.28 4.12
C SER A 153 -7.98 -30.34 3.53
N VAL A 154 -8.85 -31.21 4.07
CA VAL A 154 -10.26 -31.31 3.65
C VAL A 154 -11.02 -30.02 3.93
N GLY A 155 -10.84 -29.44 5.12
CA GLY A 155 -11.41 -28.14 5.47
C GLY A 155 -10.93 -27.03 4.54
N THR A 156 -9.62 -26.97 4.26
CA THR A 156 -9.04 -25.98 3.34
C THR A 156 -9.61 -26.10 1.92
N GLY A 157 -9.92 -27.32 1.48
CA GLY A 157 -10.43 -27.63 0.15
C GLY A 157 -11.73 -26.92 -0.20
N GLY A 158 -12.76 -26.98 0.63
CA GLY A 158 -13.99 -26.21 0.37
C GLY A 158 -13.90 -24.75 0.82
N HIS A 159 -13.06 -24.44 1.81
CA HIS A 159 -12.95 -23.08 2.32
C HIS A 159 -12.39 -22.10 1.28
N LYS A 160 -11.21 -22.38 0.72
CA LYS A 160 -10.48 -21.44 -0.15
C LYS A 160 -11.24 -21.03 -1.43
N PRO A 161 -11.62 -21.96 -2.32
CA PRO A 161 -12.22 -21.58 -3.61
C PRO A 161 -13.61 -20.95 -3.44
N SER A 162 -14.39 -21.43 -2.47
CA SER A 162 -15.74 -20.95 -2.23
C SER A 162 -15.76 -19.59 -1.53
N LEU A 163 -14.87 -19.32 -0.57
CA LEU A 163 -14.83 -18.05 0.15
C LEU A 163 -14.38 -16.89 -0.75
N GLU A 164 -13.37 -17.10 -1.59
CA GLU A 164 -12.88 -16.10 -2.54
C GLU A 164 -13.97 -15.73 -3.57
N SER A 165 -14.63 -16.76 -4.12
CA SER A 165 -15.76 -16.58 -5.04
C SER A 165 -16.94 -15.89 -4.36
N PHE A 166 -17.29 -16.30 -3.14
CA PHE A 166 -18.38 -15.72 -2.36
C PHE A 166 -18.13 -14.25 -2.02
N GLY A 167 -16.88 -13.88 -1.74
CA GLY A 167 -16.46 -12.50 -1.56
C GLY A 167 -16.65 -11.64 -2.80
N ALA A 168 -16.36 -12.20 -3.98
CA ALA A 168 -16.56 -11.53 -5.26
C ALA A 168 -18.05 -11.32 -5.58
N ASP A 169 -18.92 -12.27 -5.20
CA ASP A 169 -20.38 -12.20 -5.40
C ASP A 169 -21.07 -11.08 -4.60
N GLN A 170 -20.37 -10.47 -3.64
CA GLN A 170 -20.94 -9.36 -2.86
C GLN A 170 -21.06 -8.06 -3.66
N PHE A 171 -20.57 -8.02 -4.90
CA PHE A 171 -20.56 -6.84 -5.76
C PHE A 171 -21.20 -7.14 -7.12
N ASP A 172 -22.08 -6.25 -7.56
CA ASP A 172 -22.75 -6.31 -8.86
C ASP A 172 -21.80 -5.81 -9.98
N ASP A 173 -21.47 -6.68 -10.93
CA ASP A 173 -20.56 -6.39 -12.05
C ASP A 173 -21.19 -5.44 -13.09
N ASN A 174 -22.53 -5.42 -13.17
CA ASN A 174 -23.29 -4.55 -14.08
C ASN A 174 -23.40 -3.11 -13.54
N HIS A 175 -23.02 -2.88 -12.28
CA HIS A 175 -23.06 -1.55 -11.67
C HIS A 175 -21.67 -0.92 -11.55
N ASP A 176 -21.49 0.21 -12.24
CA ASP A 176 -20.20 0.89 -12.33
C ASP A 176 -19.58 1.30 -10.98
N GLU A 177 -20.39 1.61 -9.96
CA GLU A 177 -19.85 1.90 -8.62
C GLU A 177 -19.49 0.64 -7.83
N GLU A 178 -20.29 -0.42 -7.93
CA GLU A 178 -20.01 -1.65 -7.20
C GLU A 178 -18.81 -2.38 -7.81
N ARG A 179 -18.66 -2.35 -9.14
CA ARG A 179 -17.46 -2.83 -9.84
C ARG A 179 -16.18 -2.15 -9.35
N LYS A 180 -16.21 -0.84 -9.08
CA LYS A 180 -15.06 -0.12 -8.48
C LYS A 180 -14.82 -0.54 -7.03
N LYS A 181 -15.88 -0.75 -6.24
CA LYS A 181 -15.78 -1.24 -4.86
C LYS A 181 -15.22 -2.67 -4.82
N LYS A 182 -15.58 -3.54 -5.77
CA LYS A 182 -15.05 -4.90 -5.96
C LYS A 182 -13.53 -4.91 -6.17
N MET A 183 -13.01 -4.03 -7.02
CA MET A 183 -11.57 -3.89 -7.22
C MET A 183 -10.85 -3.43 -5.93
N SER A 184 -11.48 -2.56 -5.15
CA SER A 184 -10.94 -2.14 -3.85
C SER A 184 -11.03 -3.26 -2.80
N TYR A 185 -12.05 -4.11 -2.84
CA TYR A 185 -12.19 -5.32 -2.03
C TYR A 185 -11.03 -6.29 -2.24
N PHE A 186 -10.68 -6.61 -3.48
CA PHE A 186 -9.56 -7.51 -3.76
C PHE A 186 -8.21 -6.97 -3.26
N ASN A 187 -8.02 -5.63 -3.26
CA ASN A 187 -6.84 -5.05 -2.63
C ASN A 187 -6.81 -5.27 -1.10
N TRP A 188 -7.96 -5.22 -0.44
CA TRP A 188 -8.10 -5.49 0.99
C TRP A 188 -7.94 -6.96 1.35
N TRP A 189 -8.51 -7.83 0.52
CA TRP A 189 -8.30 -9.26 0.57
C TRP A 189 -6.80 -9.58 0.51
N ASN A 190 -6.08 -9.04 -0.48
CA ASN A 190 -4.63 -9.21 -0.60
C ASN A 190 -3.86 -8.68 0.61
N PHE A 191 -4.25 -7.52 1.16
CA PHE A 191 -3.65 -7.01 2.39
C PHE A 191 -3.84 -7.97 3.58
N ALA A 192 -5.04 -8.52 3.74
CA ALA A 192 -5.34 -9.49 4.79
C ALA A 192 -4.55 -10.79 4.59
N LEU A 193 -4.44 -11.29 3.35
CA LEU A 193 -3.59 -12.44 3.00
C LEU A 193 -2.14 -12.21 3.42
N CYS A 194 -1.55 -11.07 3.01
CA CYS A 194 -0.16 -10.73 3.32
C CYS A 194 0.07 -10.55 4.83
N SER A 195 -0.88 -9.92 5.53
CA SER A 195 -0.80 -9.73 6.98
C SER A 195 -0.88 -11.06 7.74
N GLY A 196 -1.79 -11.95 7.34
CA GLY A 196 -1.93 -13.30 7.91
C GLY A 196 -0.70 -14.15 7.67
N LEU A 197 -0.16 -14.13 6.45
CA LEU A 197 1.11 -14.78 6.11
C LEU A 197 2.27 -14.26 6.97
N MET A 198 2.39 -12.93 7.14
CA MET A 198 3.49 -12.35 7.91
C MET A 198 3.43 -12.72 9.38
N LEU A 199 2.26 -12.62 10.00
CA LEU A 199 2.06 -13.01 11.40
C LEU A 199 2.23 -14.53 11.59
N GLY A 200 1.78 -15.33 10.63
CA GLY A 200 1.94 -16.79 10.65
C GLY A 200 3.41 -17.19 10.65
N VAL A 201 4.19 -16.68 9.71
CA VAL A 201 5.60 -17.08 9.52
C VAL A 201 6.54 -16.48 10.57
N THR A 202 6.14 -15.39 11.22
CA THR A 202 6.96 -14.73 12.26
C THR A 202 6.48 -15.07 13.66
N VAL A 203 5.35 -14.52 14.10
CA VAL A 203 4.84 -14.63 15.48
C VAL A 203 4.44 -16.06 15.80
N VAL A 204 3.63 -16.70 14.96
CA VAL A 204 3.16 -18.07 15.21
C VAL A 204 4.32 -19.06 15.23
N VAL A 205 5.19 -19.02 14.22
CA VAL A 205 6.41 -19.85 14.18
C VAL A 205 7.33 -19.59 15.37
N TYR A 206 7.48 -18.34 15.79
CA TYR A 206 8.29 -18.01 16.97
C TYR A 206 7.73 -18.65 18.24
N VAL A 207 6.41 -18.58 18.45
CA VAL A 207 5.78 -19.22 19.63
C VAL A 207 5.91 -20.75 19.56
N GLN A 208 5.75 -21.36 18.38
CA GLN A 208 5.96 -22.80 18.18
C GLN A 208 7.38 -23.24 18.58
N ASP A 209 8.40 -22.51 18.11
CA ASP A 209 9.82 -22.88 18.32
C ASP A 209 10.36 -22.45 19.71
N ALA A 210 9.82 -21.39 20.33
CA ALA A 210 10.33 -20.84 21.59
C ALA A 210 9.55 -21.28 22.84
N VAL A 211 8.22 -21.45 22.74
CA VAL A 211 7.35 -21.79 23.88
C VAL A 211 6.88 -23.24 23.77
N GLY A 212 6.37 -23.61 22.60
CA GLY A 212 5.87 -24.95 22.32
C GLY A 212 4.68 -24.93 21.36
N TRP A 213 4.53 -26.03 20.63
CA TRP A 213 3.52 -26.22 19.58
C TRP A 213 2.08 -26.15 20.11
N TRP A 214 1.83 -26.73 21.29
CA TRP A 214 0.47 -26.87 21.86
C TRP A 214 -0.23 -25.52 22.10
N LEU A 215 0.53 -24.51 22.52
CA LEU A 215 -0.01 -23.19 22.81
C LEU A 215 -0.53 -22.53 21.54
N VAL A 216 0.20 -22.71 20.44
CA VAL A 216 -0.20 -22.19 19.14
C VAL A 216 -1.43 -22.90 18.62
N ASP A 217 -1.50 -24.22 18.72
CA ASP A 217 -2.66 -24.97 18.24
C ASP A 217 -3.94 -24.56 18.95
N VAL A 218 -3.89 -24.31 20.28
CA VAL A 218 -5.01 -23.75 21.04
C VAL A 218 -5.40 -22.36 20.53
N VAL A 219 -4.42 -21.47 20.32
CA VAL A 219 -4.67 -20.10 19.84
C VAL A 219 -5.26 -20.10 18.44
N LEU A 220 -4.71 -20.89 17.51
CA LEU A 220 -5.22 -21.01 16.14
C LEU A 220 -6.65 -21.59 16.12
N THR A 221 -6.92 -22.60 16.95
CA THR A 221 -8.27 -23.17 17.11
C THR A 221 -9.25 -22.10 17.59
N ALA A 222 -8.90 -21.34 18.62
CA ALA A 222 -9.75 -20.28 19.17
C ALA A 222 -10.01 -19.15 18.15
N VAL A 223 -8.97 -18.73 17.42
CA VAL A 223 -9.07 -17.70 16.38
C VAL A 223 -9.97 -18.16 15.24
N MET A 224 -9.86 -19.41 14.79
CA MET A 224 -10.70 -19.96 13.72
C MET A 224 -12.16 -20.14 14.17
N CYS A 225 -12.40 -20.57 15.41
CA CYS A 225 -13.75 -20.63 15.99
C CYS A 225 -14.39 -19.24 16.03
N PHE A 226 -13.65 -18.23 16.51
CA PHE A 226 -14.14 -16.86 16.59
C PHE A 226 -14.45 -16.29 15.20
N SER A 227 -13.58 -16.52 14.21
CA SER A 227 -13.79 -16.01 12.86
C SER A 227 -14.97 -16.68 12.14
N LEU A 228 -15.23 -17.97 12.40
CA LEU A 228 -16.43 -18.64 11.91
C LEU A 228 -17.71 -18.04 12.50
N VAL A 229 -17.73 -17.73 13.81
CA VAL A 229 -18.86 -17.04 14.44
C VAL A 229 -19.09 -15.68 13.77
N VAL A 230 -18.02 -14.89 13.57
CA VAL A 230 -18.08 -13.60 12.86
C VAL A 230 -18.63 -13.77 11.45
N PHE A 231 -18.19 -14.78 10.70
CA PHE A 231 -18.68 -15.06 9.35
C PHE A 231 -20.17 -15.42 9.33
N VAL A 232 -20.64 -16.24 10.27
CA VAL A 232 -22.06 -16.64 10.37
C VAL A 232 -22.95 -15.47 10.80
N VAL A 233 -22.48 -14.59 11.69
CA VAL A 233 -23.18 -13.35 12.07
C VAL A 233 -23.42 -12.44 10.85
N GLY A 234 -22.57 -12.52 9.81
CA GLY A 234 -22.71 -11.78 8.55
C GLY A 234 -23.88 -12.23 7.65
N ARG A 235 -24.53 -13.38 7.93
CA ARG A 235 -25.60 -13.98 7.11
C ARG A 235 -26.67 -13.00 6.57
N PRO A 236 -27.27 -12.09 7.36
CA PRO A 236 -28.31 -11.19 6.84
C PRO A 236 -27.79 -10.17 5.83
N PHE A 237 -26.47 -9.93 5.78
CA PHE A 237 -25.86 -8.93 4.91
C PHE A 237 -25.33 -9.52 3.60
N TYR A 238 -25.22 -10.83 3.47
CA TYR A 238 -24.66 -11.45 2.27
C TYR A 238 -25.63 -11.50 1.09
N ARG A 239 -25.05 -11.52 -0.11
CA ARG A 239 -25.70 -11.89 -1.37
C ARG A 239 -25.28 -13.31 -1.73
N TYR A 240 -26.24 -14.12 -2.19
CA TYR A 240 -26.07 -15.54 -2.45
C TYR A 240 -26.34 -15.83 -3.92
N ARG A 241 -25.54 -16.70 -4.53
CA ARG A 241 -25.86 -17.28 -5.85
C ARG A 241 -26.35 -18.71 -5.67
N ALA A 242 -27.43 -19.07 -6.37
CA ALA A 242 -27.93 -20.43 -6.37
C ALA A 242 -27.00 -21.34 -7.21
N PRO A 243 -26.78 -22.60 -6.79
CA PRO A 243 -26.06 -23.56 -7.60
C PRO A 243 -26.88 -23.92 -8.85
N GLU A 244 -26.26 -23.96 -10.03
CA GLU A 244 -26.91 -24.25 -11.33
C GLU A 244 -26.82 -25.73 -11.73
N GLY A 245 -26.34 -26.62 -10.84
CA GLY A 245 -26.14 -28.04 -11.09
C GLY A 245 -24.70 -28.39 -11.50
N SER A 246 -24.46 -29.63 -11.90
CA SER A 246 -23.10 -30.13 -12.21
C SER A 246 -22.52 -29.44 -13.46
N PRO A 247 -21.42 -28.69 -13.31
CA PRO A 247 -20.80 -28.01 -14.43
C PRO A 247 -20.08 -28.96 -15.41
N CYS A 248 -19.74 -30.17 -14.98
CA CYS A 248 -19.10 -31.18 -15.82
C CYS A 248 -20.08 -31.87 -16.77
N THR A 249 -21.39 -31.83 -16.48
CA THR A 249 -22.40 -32.54 -17.26
C THR A 249 -22.56 -31.97 -18.68
N PRO A 250 -22.68 -30.63 -18.87
CA PRO A 250 -22.66 -30.02 -20.21
C PRO A 250 -21.37 -30.32 -20.99
N MET A 251 -20.23 -30.39 -20.33
CA MET A 251 -18.95 -30.71 -20.97
C MET A 251 -18.90 -32.15 -21.48
N LEU A 252 -19.36 -33.09 -20.67
CA LEU A 252 -19.47 -34.50 -21.06
C LEU A 252 -20.49 -34.67 -22.20
N GLN A 253 -21.60 -33.93 -22.17
CA GLN A 253 -22.58 -33.90 -23.25
C GLN A 253 -21.96 -33.46 -24.57
N VAL A 254 -21.14 -32.41 -24.58
CA VAL A 254 -20.42 -31.98 -25.79
C VAL A 254 -19.48 -33.07 -26.30
N VAL A 255 -18.70 -33.71 -25.41
CA VAL A 255 -17.76 -34.78 -25.82
C VAL A 255 -18.53 -35.97 -26.41
N VAL A 256 -19.62 -36.40 -25.77
CA VAL A 256 -20.45 -37.51 -26.24
C VAL A 256 -21.16 -37.18 -27.55
N ALA A 257 -21.74 -35.98 -27.67
CA ALA A 257 -22.41 -35.53 -28.89
C ALA A 257 -21.43 -35.38 -30.06
N ALA A 258 -20.23 -34.81 -29.84
CA ALA A 258 -19.19 -34.71 -30.86
C ALA A 258 -18.68 -36.09 -31.30
N ALA A 259 -18.53 -37.04 -30.36
CA ALA A 259 -18.13 -38.40 -30.65
C ALA A 259 -19.21 -39.17 -31.44
N ALA A 260 -20.48 -39.00 -31.07
CA ALA A 260 -21.62 -39.58 -31.79
C ALA A 260 -21.74 -39.03 -33.23
N LYS A 261 -21.48 -37.72 -33.41
CA LYS A 261 -21.56 -37.00 -34.69
C LYS A 261 -20.24 -36.99 -35.48
N ARG A 262 -19.26 -37.83 -35.12
CA ARG A 262 -17.91 -37.83 -35.73
C ARG A 262 -17.87 -38.14 -37.23
N HIS A 263 -18.93 -38.71 -37.78
CA HIS A 263 -19.01 -39.07 -39.20
C HIS A 263 -19.65 -37.97 -40.07
N LEU A 264 -20.20 -36.91 -39.47
CA LEU A 264 -20.85 -35.82 -40.19
C LEU A 264 -19.82 -34.80 -40.73
N PRO A 265 -20.06 -34.21 -41.91
CA PRO A 265 -19.25 -33.12 -42.45
C PRO A 265 -19.46 -31.84 -41.63
N LEU A 266 -18.38 -31.07 -41.41
CA LEU A 266 -18.50 -29.77 -40.72
C LEU A 266 -19.05 -28.71 -41.69
N PRO A 267 -20.04 -27.90 -41.28
CA PRO A 267 -20.50 -26.77 -42.07
C PRO A 267 -19.42 -25.68 -42.20
N SER A 268 -19.45 -24.97 -43.34
CA SER A 268 -18.51 -23.89 -43.66
C SER A 268 -18.91 -22.55 -43.03
N ASP A 269 -20.19 -22.36 -42.73
CA ASP A 269 -20.73 -21.17 -42.06
C ASP A 269 -21.07 -21.47 -40.59
N ALA A 270 -20.53 -20.67 -39.68
CA ALA A 270 -20.77 -20.78 -38.24
C ALA A 270 -22.23 -20.48 -37.86
N GLY A 271 -22.99 -19.80 -38.74
CA GLY A 271 -24.42 -19.55 -38.56
C GLY A 271 -25.32 -20.79 -38.69
N GLU A 272 -24.78 -21.91 -39.19
CA GLU A 272 -25.51 -23.18 -39.32
C GLU A 272 -25.46 -24.04 -38.05
N LEU A 273 -24.65 -23.66 -37.05
CA LEU A 273 -24.53 -24.35 -35.78
C LEU A 273 -25.65 -23.94 -34.81
N TYR A 274 -26.07 -24.88 -33.96
CA TYR A 274 -27.19 -24.71 -33.05
C TYR A 274 -26.86 -23.75 -31.87
N GLU A 275 -27.64 -22.68 -31.73
CA GLU A 275 -27.57 -21.74 -30.60
C GLU A 275 -28.99 -21.28 -30.18
N VAL A 276 -29.16 -20.87 -28.92
CA VAL A 276 -30.47 -20.46 -28.39
C VAL A 276 -30.92 -19.12 -29.01
N PRO A 277 -32.20 -18.97 -29.45
CA PRO A 277 -32.70 -17.73 -30.03
C PRO A 277 -32.63 -16.54 -29.05
N LYS A 278 -32.23 -15.34 -29.54
CA LYS A 278 -32.10 -14.09 -28.75
C LYS A 278 -33.38 -13.65 -28.01
N THR A 279 -34.55 -14.19 -28.37
CA THR A 279 -35.86 -13.91 -27.76
C THR A 279 -36.13 -14.72 -26.48
N GLN A 280 -35.44 -15.83 -26.26
CA GLN A 280 -35.43 -16.59 -25.00
C GLN A 280 -34.19 -16.21 -24.17
N LYS A 281 -34.12 -14.96 -23.70
CA LYS A 281 -33.07 -14.52 -22.78
C LYS A 281 -33.21 -15.23 -21.43
N SER A 282 -32.42 -16.28 -21.22
CA SER A 282 -31.82 -16.45 -19.90
C SER A 282 -30.69 -15.43 -19.79
N ASP A 283 -30.42 -14.88 -18.60
CA ASP A 283 -29.36 -13.88 -18.33
C ASP A 283 -27.91 -14.40 -18.58
N LYS A 284 -27.73 -15.42 -19.43
CA LYS A 284 -26.47 -16.07 -19.72
C LYS A 284 -25.72 -15.38 -20.86
N ARG A 285 -24.41 -15.22 -20.68
CA ARG A 285 -23.50 -14.61 -21.65
C ARG A 285 -23.21 -15.60 -22.79
N LEU A 286 -23.66 -15.28 -24.01
CA LEU A 286 -23.36 -16.08 -25.21
C LEU A 286 -21.87 -15.96 -25.60
N LEU A 287 -21.24 -17.07 -25.98
CA LEU A 287 -19.86 -17.11 -26.47
C LEU A 287 -19.83 -17.15 -28.02
N CYS A 288 -18.84 -16.50 -28.61
CA CYS A 288 -18.65 -16.52 -30.06
C CYS A 288 -17.88 -17.78 -30.48
N HIS A 289 -18.25 -18.34 -31.64
CA HIS A 289 -17.58 -19.50 -32.25
C HIS A 289 -16.10 -19.24 -32.56
N THR A 290 -15.24 -20.24 -32.31
CA THR A 290 -13.80 -20.22 -32.62
C THR A 290 -13.34 -21.42 -33.47
N ASP A 291 -12.35 -21.19 -34.34
CA ASP A 291 -11.79 -22.20 -35.24
C ASP A 291 -10.85 -23.23 -34.56
N GLN A 292 -10.64 -23.14 -33.25
CA GLN A 292 -9.80 -24.10 -32.52
C GLN A 292 -10.59 -25.36 -32.15
N LEU A 293 -9.95 -26.53 -32.20
CA LEU A 293 -10.57 -27.82 -31.87
C LEU A 293 -11.88 -28.10 -32.62
N ARG A 294 -11.90 -27.83 -33.95
CA ARG A 294 -13.11 -27.91 -34.80
C ARG A 294 -13.88 -29.23 -34.74
N PHE A 295 -13.23 -30.32 -34.35
CA PHE A 295 -13.90 -31.61 -34.19
C PHE A 295 -15.01 -31.58 -33.12
N LEU A 296 -14.94 -30.66 -32.14
CA LEU A 296 -15.96 -30.49 -31.11
C LEU A 296 -17.21 -29.76 -31.61
N ASP A 297 -17.10 -28.96 -32.69
CA ASP A 297 -18.24 -28.26 -33.30
C ASP A 297 -19.30 -29.20 -33.84
N ARG A 298 -18.92 -30.46 -34.07
CA ARG A 298 -19.83 -31.54 -34.45
C ARG A 298 -20.96 -31.74 -33.46
N ALA A 299 -20.75 -31.42 -32.18
CA ALA A 299 -21.79 -31.51 -31.17
C ALA A 299 -22.96 -30.53 -31.41
N ALA A 300 -22.73 -29.42 -32.13
CA ALA A 300 -23.71 -28.37 -32.39
C ALA A 300 -24.35 -28.46 -33.80
N ILE A 301 -24.08 -29.54 -34.56
CA ILE A 301 -24.72 -29.78 -35.86
C ILE A 301 -26.16 -30.28 -35.65
N VAL A 302 -27.13 -29.66 -36.33
CA VAL A 302 -28.53 -30.13 -36.35
C VAL A 302 -28.71 -31.17 -37.47
N GLU A 303 -29.09 -32.40 -37.14
CA GLU A 303 -29.27 -33.48 -38.13
C GLU A 303 -30.58 -33.32 -38.92
N HIS A 304 -31.67 -32.98 -38.23
CA HIS A 304 -33.04 -33.01 -38.79
C HIS A 304 -33.70 -31.63 -38.89
N LYS A 305 -33.05 -30.66 -39.56
CA LYS A 305 -33.56 -29.27 -39.63
C LYS A 305 -34.95 -29.12 -40.27
N TYR A 306 -35.35 -30.04 -41.14
CA TYR A 306 -36.60 -29.98 -41.93
C TYR A 306 -37.70 -30.93 -41.43
N ASP A 307 -37.45 -31.71 -40.38
CA ASP A 307 -38.43 -32.59 -39.73
C ASP A 307 -38.71 -32.05 -38.32
N GLU A 308 -39.84 -31.35 -38.15
CA GLU A 308 -40.17 -30.66 -36.90
C GLU A 308 -40.28 -31.61 -35.70
N ALA A 309 -40.77 -32.84 -35.91
CA ALA A 309 -40.93 -33.83 -34.83
C ALA A 309 -39.57 -34.40 -34.41
N ALA A 310 -38.71 -34.74 -35.38
CA ALA A 310 -37.36 -35.21 -35.11
C ALA A 310 -36.47 -34.09 -34.52
N PHE A 311 -36.61 -32.85 -34.99
CA PHE A 311 -35.90 -31.68 -34.44
C PHE A 311 -36.32 -31.37 -33.00
N ALA A 312 -37.62 -31.47 -32.67
CA ALA A 312 -38.11 -31.27 -31.30
C ALA A 312 -37.58 -32.37 -30.35
N ALA A 313 -37.52 -33.62 -30.81
CA ALA A 313 -36.94 -34.73 -30.04
C ALA A 313 -35.41 -34.59 -29.87
N GLU A 314 -34.70 -34.16 -30.91
CA GLU A 314 -33.25 -33.89 -30.87
C GLU A 314 -32.92 -32.71 -29.94
N LYS A 315 -33.70 -31.63 -30.00
CA LYS A 315 -33.59 -30.45 -29.13
C LYS A 315 -33.79 -30.78 -27.65
N HIS A 316 -34.64 -31.75 -27.33
CA HIS A 316 -34.82 -32.23 -25.96
C HIS A 316 -33.71 -33.17 -25.48
N ASN A 317 -32.89 -33.72 -26.37
CA ASN A 317 -31.81 -34.63 -26.03
C ASN A 317 -30.44 -33.93 -25.97
N SER A 318 -30.13 -33.35 -24.81
CA SER A 318 -28.86 -32.64 -24.56
C SER A 318 -27.59 -33.49 -24.71
N TRP A 319 -27.69 -34.83 -24.78
CA TRP A 319 -26.55 -35.72 -25.03
C TRP A 319 -26.25 -35.96 -26.52
N ARG A 320 -27.16 -35.54 -27.41
CA ARG A 320 -27.00 -35.66 -28.86
C ARG A 320 -26.86 -34.30 -29.55
N LEU A 321 -27.43 -33.23 -29.01
CA LEU A 321 -27.31 -31.86 -29.53
C LEU A 321 -26.91 -30.88 -28.41
N ALA A 322 -25.78 -30.21 -28.61
CA ALA A 322 -25.26 -29.18 -27.70
C ALA A 322 -25.29 -27.79 -28.36
N THR A 323 -25.34 -26.74 -27.55
CA THR A 323 -25.26 -25.35 -28.04
C THR A 323 -23.82 -24.95 -28.37
N VAL A 324 -23.63 -24.01 -29.31
CA VAL A 324 -22.31 -23.43 -29.62
C VAL A 324 -21.65 -22.89 -28.36
N THR A 325 -22.39 -22.20 -27.49
CA THR A 325 -21.88 -21.71 -26.21
C THR A 325 -21.30 -22.84 -25.34
N GLN A 326 -21.98 -23.98 -25.19
CA GLN A 326 -21.45 -25.14 -24.44
C GLN A 326 -20.20 -25.75 -25.08
N VAL A 327 -20.14 -25.79 -26.42
CA VAL A 327 -18.97 -26.28 -27.15
C VAL A 327 -17.75 -25.37 -26.90
N GLU A 328 -17.95 -24.06 -26.96
CA GLU A 328 -16.89 -23.08 -26.72
C GLU A 328 -16.41 -23.07 -25.25
N GLU A 329 -17.30 -23.28 -24.28
CA GLU A 329 -16.90 -23.46 -22.87
C GLU A 329 -15.94 -24.65 -22.68
N LEU A 330 -16.20 -25.79 -23.34
CA LEU A 330 -15.31 -26.95 -23.30
C LEU A 330 -13.96 -26.69 -24.00
N LYS A 331 -14.00 -26.04 -25.18
CA LYS A 331 -12.78 -25.67 -25.91
C LYS A 331 -11.86 -24.80 -25.08
N LEU A 332 -12.41 -23.80 -24.36
CA LEU A 332 -11.65 -22.94 -23.46
C LEU A 332 -10.93 -23.76 -22.38
N ILE A 333 -11.59 -24.74 -21.75
CA ILE A 333 -10.96 -25.57 -20.72
C ILE A 333 -9.85 -26.46 -21.28
N LEU A 334 -10.08 -27.10 -22.42
CA LEU A 334 -9.06 -27.92 -23.07
C LEU A 334 -7.84 -27.08 -23.48
N SER A 335 -8.05 -25.83 -23.88
CA SER A 335 -6.97 -24.90 -24.24
C SER A 335 -6.07 -24.51 -23.06
N MET A 336 -6.54 -24.65 -21.81
CA MET A 336 -5.77 -24.34 -20.60
C MET A 336 -4.82 -25.47 -20.18
N VAL A 337 -5.09 -26.72 -20.55
CA VAL A 337 -4.32 -27.90 -20.11
C VAL A 337 -2.83 -27.84 -20.46
N PRO A 338 -2.40 -27.42 -21.67
CA PRO A 338 -0.98 -27.31 -21.99
C PRO A 338 -0.23 -26.31 -21.10
N ILE A 339 -0.86 -25.18 -20.77
CA ILE A 339 -0.30 -24.16 -19.88
C ILE A 339 -0.24 -24.68 -18.44
N TRP A 340 -1.29 -25.40 -18.02
CA TRP A 340 -1.33 -26.08 -16.72
C TRP A 340 -0.15 -27.06 -16.55
N LEU A 341 0.10 -27.92 -17.56
CA LEU A 341 1.22 -28.88 -17.54
C LEU A 341 2.57 -28.18 -17.50
N ALA A 342 2.74 -27.13 -18.31
CA ALA A 342 3.97 -26.35 -18.34
C ALA A 342 4.21 -25.55 -17.05
N ALA A 343 3.22 -25.42 -16.16
CA ALA A 343 3.38 -24.78 -14.86
C ALA A 343 3.83 -25.72 -13.73
N LEU A 344 3.85 -27.03 -13.95
CA LEU A 344 4.23 -28.00 -12.92
C LEU A 344 5.68 -27.84 -12.41
N PRO A 345 6.71 -27.61 -13.25
CA PRO A 345 8.07 -27.41 -12.75
C PRO A 345 8.25 -26.15 -11.90
N PHE A 346 7.47 -25.11 -12.16
CA PHE A 346 7.41 -23.93 -11.28
C PHE A 346 6.94 -24.32 -9.87
N GLY A 347 5.87 -25.12 -9.75
CA GLY A 347 5.41 -25.62 -8.46
C GLY A 347 6.44 -26.50 -7.73
N ILE A 348 7.28 -27.25 -8.46
CA ILE A 348 8.37 -28.06 -7.87
C ILE A 348 9.40 -27.13 -7.21
N CYS A 349 9.73 -25.99 -7.83
CA CYS A 349 10.59 -24.96 -7.23
C CYS A 349 9.98 -24.36 -5.96
N VAL A 350 8.69 -24.03 -5.99
CA VAL A 350 7.97 -23.46 -4.83
C VAL A 350 8.00 -24.43 -3.63
N ALA A 351 7.83 -25.74 -3.87
CA ALA A 351 7.86 -26.76 -2.82
C ALA A 351 9.20 -26.80 -2.03
N GLN A 352 10.30 -26.35 -2.65
CA GLN A 352 11.62 -26.30 -1.99
C GLN A 352 11.67 -25.24 -0.89
N ALA A 353 10.92 -24.14 -1.05
CA ALA A 353 10.93 -23.01 -0.14
C ALA A 353 10.34 -23.36 1.24
N THR A 354 9.38 -24.29 1.30
CA THR A 354 8.76 -24.76 2.56
C THR A 354 9.39 -26.03 3.12
N THR A 355 10.35 -26.63 2.40
CA THR A 355 11.02 -27.87 2.80
C THR A 355 12.52 -27.64 2.99
N PHE A 356 13.34 -28.00 2.01
CA PHE A 356 14.79 -28.02 2.15
C PHE A 356 15.38 -26.65 2.44
N PHE A 357 14.81 -25.54 1.95
CA PHE A 357 15.31 -24.19 2.26
C PHE A 357 15.23 -23.88 3.76
N ILE A 358 14.12 -24.25 4.40
CA ILE A 358 13.93 -24.08 5.85
C ILE A 358 14.87 -25.00 6.61
N LYS A 359 15.04 -26.25 6.14
CA LYS A 359 15.96 -27.19 6.78
C LYS A 359 17.42 -26.75 6.67
N GLN A 360 17.84 -26.17 5.55
CA GLN A 360 19.16 -25.54 5.40
C GLN A 360 19.37 -24.46 6.46
N GLY A 361 18.38 -23.60 6.68
CA GLY A 361 18.46 -22.57 7.73
C GLY A 361 18.62 -23.14 9.14
N SER A 362 18.17 -24.37 9.40
CA SER A 362 18.28 -24.98 10.73
C SER A 362 19.71 -25.36 11.13
N VAL A 363 20.59 -25.63 10.16
CA VAL A 363 22.00 -26.00 10.34
C VAL A 363 22.98 -24.83 10.12
N MET A 364 22.45 -23.61 9.99
CA MET A 364 23.20 -22.37 9.84
C MET A 364 23.14 -21.55 11.12
N ASP A 365 23.99 -20.53 11.24
CA ASP A 365 23.93 -19.62 12.37
C ASP A 365 22.69 -18.71 12.29
N ARG A 366 21.83 -18.83 13.30
CA ARG A 366 20.54 -18.14 13.41
C ARG A 366 20.54 -17.06 14.49
N GLN A 367 21.68 -16.80 15.11
CA GLN A 367 21.80 -15.71 16.06
C GLN A 367 21.77 -14.38 15.32
N VAL A 368 20.73 -13.58 15.58
CA VAL A 368 20.71 -12.17 15.14
C VAL A 368 21.30 -11.30 16.23
N THR A 369 21.07 -11.71 17.47
CA THR A 369 21.74 -11.19 18.65
C THR A 369 22.03 -12.36 19.60
N ASN A 370 22.87 -12.23 20.63
CA ASN A 370 23.18 -13.39 21.48
C ASN A 370 22.02 -13.75 22.44
N SER A 371 20.96 -12.93 22.54
CA SER A 371 19.73 -13.29 23.25
C SER A 371 18.61 -13.76 22.32
N PHE A 372 18.65 -13.42 21.02
CA PHE A 372 17.59 -13.72 20.08
C PHE A 372 18.08 -14.59 18.91
N LYS A 373 17.55 -15.82 18.89
CA LYS A 373 17.74 -16.79 17.82
C LYS A 373 16.49 -16.85 16.96
N ILE A 374 16.64 -16.56 15.67
CA ILE A 374 15.52 -16.64 14.72
C ILE A 374 15.10 -18.11 14.53
N PRO A 375 13.79 -18.42 14.53
CA PRO A 375 13.29 -19.72 14.09
C PRO A 375 13.64 -19.97 12.61
N PRO A 376 14.08 -21.17 12.20
CA PRO A 376 14.50 -21.43 10.82
C PRO A 376 13.38 -21.14 9.80
N ALA A 377 12.14 -21.49 10.15
CA ALA A 377 10.99 -21.28 9.28
C ALA A 377 10.64 -19.79 9.11
N SER A 378 10.99 -18.93 10.07
CA SER A 378 10.72 -17.48 9.97
C SER A 378 11.52 -16.79 8.87
N VAL A 379 12.57 -17.43 8.34
CA VAL A 379 13.32 -16.93 7.16
C VAL A 379 12.43 -16.90 5.91
N TYR A 380 11.38 -17.73 5.85
CA TYR A 380 10.38 -17.70 4.77
C TYR A 380 9.67 -16.34 4.66
N SER A 381 9.69 -15.52 5.73
CA SER A 381 9.16 -14.15 5.69
C SER A 381 9.81 -13.28 4.61
N LEU A 382 11.06 -13.55 4.24
CA LEU A 382 11.76 -12.86 3.16
C LEU A 382 11.11 -13.12 1.79
N SER A 383 10.55 -14.32 1.57
CA SER A 383 9.80 -14.64 0.35
C SER A 383 8.51 -13.84 0.26
N ALA A 384 7.77 -13.76 1.36
CA ALA A 384 6.56 -12.94 1.43
C ALA A 384 6.84 -11.46 1.17
N VAL A 385 7.94 -10.92 1.72
CA VAL A 385 8.39 -9.55 1.42
C VAL A 385 8.70 -9.39 -0.07
N GLY A 386 9.44 -10.33 -0.67
CA GLY A 386 9.72 -10.33 -2.11
C GLY A 386 8.45 -10.34 -2.97
N MET A 387 7.46 -11.14 -2.60
CA MET A 387 6.15 -11.21 -3.26
C MET A 387 5.38 -9.89 -3.15
N ILE A 388 5.29 -9.31 -1.94
CA ILE A 388 4.61 -8.02 -1.71
C ILE A 388 5.25 -6.90 -2.53
N VAL A 389 6.59 -6.83 -2.52
CA VAL A 389 7.35 -5.85 -3.29
C VAL A 389 7.10 -6.04 -4.79
N SER A 390 7.16 -7.29 -5.27
CA SER A 390 6.95 -7.66 -6.67
C SER A 390 5.55 -7.31 -7.18
N VAL A 391 4.49 -7.67 -6.44
CA VAL A 391 3.10 -7.35 -6.82
C VAL A 391 2.85 -5.84 -6.78
N THR A 392 3.33 -5.16 -5.75
CA THR A 392 3.21 -3.70 -5.65
C THR A 392 3.93 -3.01 -6.79
N PHE A 393 5.13 -3.48 -7.14
CA PHE A 393 5.90 -3.01 -8.28
C PHE A 393 5.18 -3.30 -9.61
N TYR A 394 4.65 -4.51 -9.79
CA TYR A 394 3.91 -4.89 -10.98
C TYR A 394 2.70 -3.98 -11.20
N ASP A 395 1.77 -3.91 -10.24
CA ASP A 395 0.50 -3.22 -10.40
C ASP A 395 0.61 -1.70 -10.50
N LYS A 396 1.64 -1.13 -9.89
CA LYS A 396 1.73 0.32 -9.73
C LYS A 396 2.80 0.98 -10.59
N LEU A 397 3.88 0.28 -10.90
CA LEU A 397 4.94 0.77 -11.78
C LEU A 397 4.83 0.14 -13.17
N LEU A 398 4.79 -1.19 -13.24
CA LEU A 398 4.86 -1.94 -14.51
C LEU A 398 3.55 -1.86 -15.31
N VAL A 399 2.38 -2.06 -14.69
CA VAL A 399 1.07 -2.03 -15.37
C VAL A 399 0.76 -0.66 -15.98
N PRO A 400 0.87 0.47 -15.27
CA PRO A 400 0.59 1.78 -15.87
C PRO A 400 1.58 2.16 -16.98
N PHE A 401 2.83 1.70 -16.89
CA PHE A 401 3.85 1.89 -17.92
C PHE A 401 3.55 1.04 -19.16
N LEU A 402 3.39 -0.27 -18.97
CA LEU A 402 3.16 -1.21 -20.05
C LEU A 402 1.81 -1.02 -20.71
N ARG A 403 0.75 -0.65 -19.98
CA ARG A 403 -0.58 -0.36 -20.56
C ARG A 403 -0.51 0.73 -21.62
N LYS A 404 0.39 1.71 -21.45
CA LYS A 404 0.62 2.75 -22.45
C LYS A 404 1.43 2.27 -23.66
N ALA A 405 2.27 1.24 -23.49
CA ALA A 405 3.12 0.70 -24.55
C ALA A 405 2.44 -0.44 -25.34
N THR A 406 1.71 -1.32 -24.66
CA THR A 406 1.07 -2.50 -25.24
C THR A 406 -0.40 -2.29 -25.56
N GLY A 407 -1.03 -1.23 -25.01
CA GLY A 407 -2.48 -1.01 -25.09
C GLY A 407 -3.30 -2.01 -24.26
N ASN A 408 -2.66 -2.95 -23.57
CA ASN A 408 -3.33 -3.95 -22.74
C ASN A 408 -3.62 -3.35 -21.35
N GLU A 409 -4.87 -3.47 -20.87
CA GLU A 409 -5.28 -2.93 -19.56
C GLU A 409 -4.45 -3.47 -18.39
N ARG A 410 -3.86 -4.66 -18.56
CA ARG A 410 -3.06 -5.39 -17.57
C ARG A 410 -1.55 -5.23 -17.75
N GLY A 411 -1.10 -4.39 -18.67
CA GLY A 411 0.32 -4.14 -18.93
C GLY A 411 0.96 -5.18 -19.84
N ILE A 412 1.34 -6.35 -19.32
CA ILE A 412 1.74 -7.50 -20.15
C ILE A 412 0.60 -8.51 -20.27
N SER A 413 0.65 -9.37 -21.28
CA SER A 413 -0.27 -10.51 -21.34
C SER A 413 -0.02 -11.45 -20.16
N ILE A 414 -1.08 -12.10 -19.68
CA ILE A 414 -1.03 -12.97 -18.50
C ILE A 414 -0.02 -14.11 -18.73
N LEU A 415 0.03 -14.68 -19.94
CA LEU A 415 1.00 -15.72 -20.31
C LEU A 415 2.46 -15.22 -20.25
N LYS A 416 2.73 -13.95 -20.61
CA LYS A 416 4.08 -13.38 -20.47
C LYS A 416 4.44 -13.17 -18.99
N ARG A 417 3.47 -12.74 -18.17
CA ARG A 417 3.65 -12.58 -16.72
C ARG A 417 4.04 -13.89 -16.06
N ILE A 418 3.33 -14.97 -16.41
CA ILE A 418 3.63 -16.33 -15.95
C ILE A 418 5.04 -16.77 -16.35
N GLY A 419 5.41 -16.59 -17.64
CA GLY A 419 6.75 -16.98 -18.13
C GLY A 419 7.90 -16.22 -17.47
N ILE A 420 7.72 -14.93 -17.17
CA ILE A 420 8.71 -14.14 -16.42
C ILE A 420 8.90 -14.71 -15.01
N GLY A 421 7.81 -15.04 -14.31
CA GLY A 421 7.89 -15.65 -12.98
C GLY A 421 8.62 -16.99 -13.01
N MET A 422 8.34 -17.85 -13.98
CA MET A 422 9.04 -19.14 -14.17
C MET A 422 10.55 -18.97 -14.40
N ALA A 423 10.95 -17.94 -15.15
CA ALA A 423 12.35 -17.62 -15.36
C ALA A 423 13.04 -17.18 -14.06
N ILE A 424 12.38 -16.30 -13.29
CA ILE A 424 12.88 -15.80 -12.00
C ILE A 424 13.02 -16.95 -10.98
N THR A 425 12.05 -17.87 -10.90
CA THR A 425 12.16 -19.04 -10.01
C THR A 425 13.28 -19.99 -10.42
N THR A 426 13.58 -20.09 -11.71
CA THR A 426 14.75 -20.87 -12.19
C THR A 426 16.05 -20.24 -11.68
N VAL A 427 16.17 -18.91 -11.70
CA VAL A 427 17.31 -18.18 -11.12
C VAL A 427 17.38 -18.37 -9.59
N ALA A 428 16.23 -18.47 -8.90
CA ALA A 428 16.20 -18.77 -7.47
C ALA A 428 16.82 -20.15 -7.17
N MET A 429 16.52 -21.18 -7.97
CA MET A 429 17.11 -22.51 -7.81
C MET A 429 18.62 -22.55 -8.11
N ILE A 430 19.07 -21.81 -9.12
CA ILE A 430 20.51 -21.65 -9.39
C ILE A 430 21.20 -20.98 -8.19
N SER A 431 20.60 -19.93 -7.66
CA SER A 431 21.12 -19.23 -6.47
C SER A 431 21.19 -20.16 -5.27
N ALA A 432 20.15 -20.95 -5.03
CA ALA A 432 20.12 -21.94 -3.95
C ALA A 432 21.22 -23.00 -4.09
N ALA A 433 21.47 -23.49 -5.32
CA ALA A 433 22.54 -24.44 -5.59
C ALA A 433 23.94 -23.87 -5.28
N LEU A 434 24.16 -22.59 -5.62
CA LEU A 434 25.43 -21.90 -5.33
C LEU A 434 25.63 -21.66 -3.83
N VAL A 435 24.59 -21.21 -3.13
CA VAL A 435 24.62 -20.97 -1.68
C VAL A 435 24.88 -22.29 -0.94
N GLU A 436 24.20 -23.37 -1.32
CA GLU A 436 24.41 -24.68 -0.71
C GLU A 436 25.82 -25.20 -0.95
N ARG A 437 26.36 -25.04 -2.16
CA ARG A 437 27.75 -25.43 -2.46
C ARG A 437 28.76 -24.65 -1.62
N LYS A 438 28.48 -23.38 -1.31
CA LYS A 438 29.31 -22.59 -0.40
C LYS A 438 29.17 -23.09 1.04
N ARG A 439 27.95 -23.33 1.51
CA ARG A 439 27.66 -23.85 2.86
C ARG A 439 28.37 -25.19 3.11
N LEU A 440 28.28 -26.12 2.16
CA LEU A 440 28.94 -27.43 2.24
C LEU A 440 30.47 -27.31 2.33
N ARG A 441 31.10 -26.37 1.61
CA ARG A 441 32.56 -26.14 1.74
C ARG A 441 32.95 -25.73 3.15
N VAL A 442 32.17 -24.84 3.77
CA VAL A 442 32.43 -24.39 5.16
C VAL A 442 32.16 -25.53 6.14
N ALA A 443 31.11 -26.32 5.93
CA ALA A 443 30.80 -27.47 6.78
C ALA A 443 31.92 -28.52 6.79
N VAL A 444 32.57 -28.76 5.64
CA VAL A 444 33.74 -29.64 5.53
C VAL A 444 34.94 -29.10 6.32
N THR A 445 35.14 -27.77 6.32
CA THR A 445 36.24 -27.12 7.04
C THR A 445 36.01 -27.12 8.56
N GLU A 446 34.80 -26.83 9.03
CA GLU A 446 34.52 -26.64 10.46
C GLU A 446 34.19 -27.95 11.20
N GLN A 447 33.77 -29.02 10.49
CA GLN A 447 33.36 -30.31 11.07
C GLN A 447 32.32 -30.21 12.20
N THR A 448 31.58 -29.10 12.26
CA THR A 448 30.52 -28.84 13.25
C THR A 448 29.14 -29.21 12.70
N SER A 449 28.19 -29.53 13.58
CA SER A 449 26.80 -29.81 13.19
C SER A 449 26.04 -28.55 12.75
N VAL A 450 26.42 -27.38 13.29
CA VAL A 450 25.94 -26.06 12.88
C VAL A 450 27.11 -25.27 12.33
N VAL A 451 26.99 -24.82 11.09
CA VAL A 451 28.03 -24.08 10.38
C VAL A 451 27.98 -22.61 10.80
N SER A 452 29.13 -21.94 10.95
CA SER A 452 29.23 -20.52 11.33
C SER A 452 28.61 -19.55 10.31
N MET A 453 28.23 -20.05 9.13
CA MET A 453 27.61 -19.28 8.07
C MET A 453 26.23 -18.77 8.50
N SER A 454 26.06 -17.44 8.50
CA SER A 454 24.80 -16.79 8.86
C SER A 454 23.63 -17.23 7.97
N VAL A 455 22.47 -17.43 8.58
CA VAL A 455 21.21 -17.80 7.90
C VAL A 455 20.78 -16.78 6.83
N PHE A 456 21.23 -15.52 6.91
CA PHE A 456 20.95 -14.48 5.92
C PHE A 456 21.57 -14.76 4.54
N TRP A 457 22.49 -15.71 4.42
CA TRP A 457 22.94 -16.18 3.09
C TRP A 457 21.85 -16.88 2.29
N LEU A 458 20.74 -17.30 2.91
CA LEU A 458 19.55 -17.80 2.21
C LEU A 458 18.68 -16.66 1.64
N LEU A 459 19.00 -15.39 1.92
CA LEU A 459 18.22 -14.24 1.47
C LEU A 459 18.02 -14.18 -0.06
N PRO A 460 19.04 -14.42 -0.91
CA PRO A 460 18.86 -14.38 -2.36
C PRO A 460 17.82 -15.39 -2.85
N GLN A 461 17.90 -16.65 -2.41
CA GLN A 461 16.97 -17.69 -2.86
C GLN A 461 15.52 -17.43 -2.40
N PHE A 462 15.31 -16.93 -1.17
CA PHE A 462 13.96 -16.61 -0.70
C PHE A 462 13.37 -15.36 -1.36
N VAL A 463 14.13 -14.27 -1.47
CA VAL A 463 13.63 -13.03 -2.09
C VAL A 463 13.36 -13.22 -3.58
N ILE A 464 14.26 -13.89 -4.31
CA ILE A 464 14.07 -14.15 -5.74
C ILE A 464 12.87 -15.10 -5.94
N MET A 465 12.71 -16.13 -5.10
CA MET A 465 11.53 -17.01 -5.15
C MET A 465 10.25 -16.20 -4.94
N GLY A 466 10.20 -15.35 -3.91
CA GLY A 466 9.04 -14.49 -3.64
C GLY A 466 8.70 -13.53 -4.78
N ILE A 467 9.71 -12.94 -5.42
CA ILE A 467 9.50 -12.11 -6.62
C ILE A 467 8.90 -12.97 -7.75
N GLY A 468 9.44 -14.16 -7.97
CA GLY A 468 8.94 -15.14 -8.95
C GLY A 468 7.48 -15.51 -8.70
N ASP A 469 7.10 -15.78 -7.45
CA ASP A 469 5.73 -16.07 -7.03
C ASP A 469 4.79 -14.89 -7.35
N GLY A 470 5.22 -13.65 -7.08
CA GLY A 470 4.43 -12.44 -7.41
C GLY A 470 4.09 -12.28 -8.90
N PHE A 471 4.91 -12.85 -9.79
CA PHE A 471 4.65 -12.87 -11.23
C PHE A 471 3.91 -14.13 -11.68
N ALA A 472 4.43 -15.31 -11.37
CA ALA A 472 3.90 -16.58 -11.86
C ALA A 472 2.64 -17.03 -11.11
N LEU A 473 2.63 -17.02 -9.78
CA LEU A 473 1.49 -17.51 -9.01
C LEU A 473 0.27 -16.60 -9.20
N VAL A 474 0.47 -15.28 -9.11
CA VAL A 474 -0.60 -14.29 -9.36
C VAL A 474 -1.05 -14.35 -10.82
N GLY A 475 -0.13 -14.53 -11.77
CA GLY A 475 -0.46 -14.70 -13.19
C GLY A 475 -1.27 -15.97 -13.46
N LEU A 476 -0.95 -17.09 -12.82
CA LEU A 476 -1.71 -18.33 -12.92
C LEU A 476 -3.11 -18.16 -12.34
N GLN A 477 -3.23 -17.56 -11.15
CA GLN A 477 -4.53 -17.27 -10.54
C GLN A 477 -5.41 -16.41 -11.45
N GLU A 478 -4.83 -15.33 -12.01
CA GLU A 478 -5.53 -14.43 -12.95
C GLU A 478 -5.93 -15.15 -14.24
N TYR A 479 -5.03 -15.97 -14.81
CA TYR A 479 -5.30 -16.73 -16.03
C TYR A 479 -6.46 -17.71 -15.86
N PHE A 480 -6.41 -18.59 -14.85
CA PHE A 480 -7.46 -19.60 -14.66
C PHE A 480 -8.79 -18.99 -14.19
N TYR A 481 -8.77 -17.85 -13.49
CA TYR A 481 -10.00 -17.16 -13.11
C TYR A 481 -10.73 -16.57 -14.32
N ASP A 482 -10.02 -15.92 -15.24
CA ASP A 482 -10.65 -15.21 -16.37
C ASP A 482 -11.07 -16.13 -17.52
N GLN A 483 -10.44 -17.29 -17.65
CA GLN A 483 -10.68 -18.22 -18.77
C GLN A 483 -11.83 -19.20 -18.48
N VAL A 484 -12.27 -19.32 -17.23
CA VAL A 484 -13.31 -20.28 -16.82
C VAL A 484 -14.70 -19.63 -16.89
N PRO A 485 -15.74 -20.36 -17.34
CA PRO A 485 -17.10 -19.84 -17.42
C PRO A 485 -17.66 -19.36 -16.07
N ASP A 486 -18.65 -18.46 -16.12
CA ASP A 486 -19.25 -17.84 -14.93
C ASP A 486 -19.91 -18.85 -13.98
N SER A 487 -20.40 -19.97 -14.53
CA SER A 487 -21.00 -21.11 -13.80
C SER A 487 -19.99 -21.94 -13.01
N MET A 488 -18.68 -21.74 -13.22
CA MET A 488 -17.60 -22.58 -12.67
C MET A 488 -16.49 -21.79 -12.00
N ARG A 489 -16.76 -20.54 -11.59
CA ARG A 489 -15.73 -19.66 -11.04
C ARG A 489 -15.01 -20.25 -9.82
N SER A 490 -15.67 -21.01 -8.95
CA SER A 490 -14.98 -21.66 -7.81
C SER A 490 -14.08 -22.80 -8.27
N LEU A 491 -14.49 -23.58 -9.29
CA LEU A 491 -13.62 -24.58 -9.91
C LEU A 491 -12.43 -23.94 -10.65
N GLY A 492 -12.62 -22.77 -11.26
CA GLY A 492 -11.56 -22.01 -11.94
C GLY A 492 -10.41 -21.60 -11.01
N ILE A 493 -10.74 -21.10 -9.82
CA ILE A 493 -9.76 -20.81 -8.75
C ILE A 493 -9.06 -22.10 -8.30
N ALA A 494 -9.76 -23.24 -8.29
CA ALA A 494 -9.14 -24.49 -7.88
C ALA A 494 -8.13 -25.06 -8.91
N PHE A 495 -8.21 -24.71 -10.20
CA PHE A 495 -7.27 -25.17 -11.22
C PHE A 495 -5.85 -24.64 -11.04
N TYR A 496 -5.65 -23.40 -10.57
CA TYR A 496 -4.29 -22.91 -10.35
C TYR A 496 -3.67 -23.56 -9.10
N LEU A 497 -4.47 -23.81 -8.04
CA LEU A 497 -4.01 -24.50 -6.84
C LEU A 497 -3.63 -25.96 -7.15
N SER A 498 -4.34 -26.61 -8.09
CA SER A 498 -4.00 -27.98 -8.50
C SER A 498 -2.65 -28.10 -9.19
N VAL A 499 -2.16 -27.04 -9.86
CA VAL A 499 -0.78 -26.99 -10.39
C VAL A 499 0.21 -27.20 -9.24
N LEU A 500 0.06 -26.45 -8.15
CA LEU A 500 0.91 -26.59 -6.97
C LEU A 500 0.73 -27.97 -6.33
N GLY A 501 -0.50 -28.49 -6.30
CA GLY A 501 -0.80 -29.81 -5.75
C GLY A 501 -0.06 -30.94 -6.44
N VAL A 502 -0.21 -31.04 -7.76
CA VAL A 502 0.47 -32.04 -8.57
C VAL A 502 1.99 -31.82 -8.57
N ALA A 503 2.45 -30.58 -8.56
CA ALA A 503 3.87 -30.28 -8.46
C ALA A 503 4.49 -30.73 -7.13
N ASN A 504 3.80 -30.62 -6.01
CA ASN A 504 4.28 -31.16 -4.72
C ASN A 504 4.38 -32.70 -4.76
N PHE A 505 3.40 -33.39 -5.35
CA PHE A 505 3.48 -34.84 -5.56
C PHE A 505 4.66 -35.22 -6.47
N LEU A 506 4.87 -34.49 -7.57
CA LEU A 506 6.01 -34.67 -8.46
C LEU A 506 7.35 -34.37 -7.78
N SER A 507 7.40 -33.36 -6.89
CA SER A 507 8.60 -33.07 -6.09
C SER A 507 8.94 -34.26 -5.17
N SER A 508 7.94 -34.86 -4.51
CA SER A 508 8.12 -36.07 -3.70
C SER A 508 8.59 -37.27 -4.53
N LEU A 509 8.02 -37.46 -5.72
CA LEU A 509 8.44 -38.49 -6.68
C LEU A 509 9.89 -38.26 -7.12
N LEU A 510 10.28 -37.01 -7.41
CA LEU A 510 11.63 -36.65 -7.82
C LEU A 510 12.64 -36.93 -6.70
N ILE A 511 12.32 -36.61 -5.43
CA ILE A 511 13.15 -36.98 -4.27
C ILE A 511 13.35 -38.50 -4.23
N THR A 512 12.28 -39.28 -4.42
CA THR A 512 12.32 -40.75 -4.38
C THR A 512 13.17 -41.34 -5.51
N ILE A 513 13.03 -40.82 -6.74
CA ILE A 513 13.83 -41.25 -7.90
C ILE A 513 15.32 -40.93 -7.68
N VAL A 514 15.63 -39.70 -7.25
CA VAL A 514 17.01 -39.27 -7.01
C VAL A 514 17.65 -40.07 -5.86
N ASP A 515 16.92 -40.31 -4.76
CA ASP A 515 17.41 -41.14 -3.65
C ASP A 515 17.70 -42.58 -4.13
N HIS A 516 16.82 -43.16 -4.95
CA HIS A 516 17.01 -44.50 -5.49
C HIS A 516 18.22 -44.60 -6.44
N ILE A 517 18.39 -43.62 -7.34
CA ILE A 517 19.50 -43.59 -8.30
C ILE A 517 20.84 -43.36 -7.60
N THR A 518 20.89 -42.44 -6.63
CA THR A 518 22.14 -42.03 -5.98
C THR A 518 22.60 -42.97 -4.87
N SER A 519 21.70 -43.81 -4.34
CA SER A 519 22.05 -44.86 -3.38
C SER A 519 22.58 -46.14 -4.02
N ARG A 520 22.32 -46.37 -5.32
CA ARG A 520 22.95 -47.44 -6.10
C ARG A 520 24.46 -47.12 -6.24
N GLU A 521 25.30 -48.14 -6.06
CA GLU A 521 26.79 -48.09 -6.10
C GLU A 521 27.56 -47.72 -4.82
N GLY A 522 26.93 -47.65 -3.64
CA GLY A 522 27.66 -47.49 -2.36
C GLY A 522 28.35 -46.12 -2.16
N LYS A 523 28.14 -45.15 -3.06
CA LYS A 523 28.71 -43.78 -3.00
C LYS A 523 27.93 -42.79 -2.12
N GLY A 524 26.91 -43.24 -1.39
CA GLY A 524 26.09 -42.42 -0.49
C GLY A 524 25.01 -41.61 -1.23
N SER A 525 23.79 -41.59 -0.68
CA SER A 525 22.65 -40.85 -1.25
C SER A 525 22.88 -39.34 -1.20
N TRP A 526 22.32 -38.60 -2.17
CA TRP A 526 22.26 -37.13 -2.11
C TRP A 526 21.48 -36.63 -0.88
N PHE A 527 20.62 -37.46 -0.30
CA PHE A 527 19.85 -37.15 0.91
C PHE A 527 20.33 -38.01 2.09
N ALA A 528 21.47 -37.64 2.66
CA ALA A 528 22.01 -38.29 3.85
C ALA A 528 21.20 -37.92 5.11
N LYS A 529 21.32 -38.73 6.17
CA LYS A 529 20.70 -38.44 7.49
C LYS A 529 21.15 -37.09 8.06
N ASP A 530 22.42 -36.76 7.85
CA ASP A 530 23.01 -35.46 8.18
C ASP A 530 23.01 -34.55 6.95
N LEU A 531 22.48 -33.33 7.12
CA LEU A 531 22.42 -32.34 6.05
C LEU A 531 23.82 -31.91 5.59
N ASN A 532 24.82 -31.96 6.47
CA ASN A 532 26.21 -31.62 6.12
C ASN A 532 26.87 -32.67 5.23
N LYS A 533 26.31 -33.89 5.19
CA LYS A 533 26.75 -34.99 4.33
C LYS A 533 25.89 -35.14 3.07
N SER A 534 24.83 -34.34 2.95
CA SER A 534 23.90 -34.37 1.83
C SER A 534 24.42 -33.52 0.66
N ARG A 535 24.06 -33.88 -0.57
CA ARG A 535 24.40 -33.15 -1.81
C ARG A 535 23.19 -32.43 -2.38
N LEU A 536 22.61 -31.55 -1.55
CA LEU A 536 21.47 -30.71 -1.93
C LEU A 536 21.83 -29.72 -3.05
N ASP A 537 23.11 -29.35 -3.16
CA ASP A 537 23.62 -28.53 -4.26
C ASP A 537 23.35 -29.17 -5.63
N LEU A 538 23.57 -30.48 -5.76
CA LEU A 538 23.31 -31.23 -6.98
C LEU A 538 21.79 -31.38 -7.25
N TYR A 539 21.00 -31.57 -6.19
CA TYR A 539 19.54 -31.64 -6.30
C TYR A 539 18.93 -30.32 -6.81
N TYR A 540 19.41 -29.17 -6.32
CA TYR A 540 18.96 -27.87 -6.80
C TYR A 540 19.39 -27.59 -8.24
N TRP A 541 20.59 -28.02 -8.66
CA TRP A 541 21.01 -27.97 -10.06
C TRP A 541 20.12 -28.81 -10.99
N LEU A 542 19.69 -29.98 -10.53
CA LEU A 542 18.75 -30.82 -11.27
C LEU A 542 17.40 -30.09 -11.47
N ILE A 543 16.82 -29.54 -10.40
CA ILE A 543 15.54 -28.80 -10.49
C ILE A 543 15.68 -27.56 -11.38
N ALA A 544 16.79 -26.83 -11.27
CA ALA A 544 17.07 -25.68 -12.12
C ALA A 544 17.14 -26.07 -13.61
N THR A 545 17.74 -27.21 -13.92
CA THR A 545 17.84 -27.74 -15.29
C THR A 545 16.48 -28.14 -15.84
N ILE A 546 15.67 -28.88 -15.06
CA ILE A 546 14.30 -29.26 -15.43
C ILE A 546 13.45 -28.00 -15.69
N SER A 547 13.57 -27.00 -14.82
CA SER A 547 12.83 -25.74 -14.93
C SER A 547 13.26 -24.91 -16.14
N ALA A 548 14.56 -24.85 -16.44
CA ALA A 548 15.08 -24.16 -17.62
C ALA A 548 14.61 -24.80 -18.94
N VAL A 549 14.64 -26.14 -19.03
CA VAL A 549 14.12 -26.87 -20.21
C VAL A 549 12.62 -26.64 -20.37
N ASN A 550 11.86 -26.71 -19.27
CA ASN A 550 10.43 -26.44 -19.29
C ASN A 550 10.10 -24.99 -19.71
N LEU A 551 10.89 -24.00 -19.28
CA LEU A 551 10.71 -22.60 -19.68
C LEU A 551 10.81 -22.43 -21.20
N CYS A 552 11.74 -23.13 -21.86
CA CYS A 552 11.84 -23.13 -23.32
C CYS A 552 10.57 -23.70 -23.98
N GLY A 553 10.04 -24.82 -23.46
CA GLY A 553 8.78 -25.41 -23.90
C GLY A 553 7.58 -24.49 -23.67
N TYR A 554 7.50 -23.86 -22.50
CA TYR A 554 6.46 -22.90 -22.16
C TYR A 554 6.44 -21.70 -23.13
N VAL A 555 7.61 -21.13 -23.45
CA VAL A 555 7.70 -20.00 -24.39
C VAL A 555 7.22 -20.40 -25.79
N TYR A 556 7.49 -21.63 -26.23
CA TYR A 556 6.95 -22.15 -27.49
C TYR A 556 5.42 -22.23 -27.47
N LEU A 557 4.84 -22.84 -26.42
CA LEU A 557 3.38 -22.96 -26.24
C LEU A 557 2.68 -21.61 -26.07
N ALA A 558 3.30 -20.67 -25.36
CA ALA A 558 2.76 -19.33 -25.18
C ALA A 558 2.70 -18.55 -26.51
N ARG A 559 3.68 -18.73 -27.39
CA ARG A 559 3.68 -18.10 -28.72
C ARG A 559 2.59 -18.66 -29.62
N SER A 560 2.37 -19.97 -29.63
CA SER A 560 1.27 -20.58 -30.42
C SER A 560 -0.10 -20.13 -29.92
N SER A 561 -0.27 -19.96 -28.61
CA SER A 561 -1.53 -19.50 -28.00
C SER A 561 -1.79 -18.00 -28.21
N LEU A 562 -0.74 -17.16 -28.17
CA LEU A 562 -0.84 -15.70 -28.42
C LEU A 562 -1.11 -15.35 -29.90
N ALA A 563 -0.72 -16.22 -30.84
CA ALA A 563 -1.02 -16.03 -32.26
C ALA A 563 -2.54 -16.10 -32.55
N THR A 564 -3.33 -16.73 -31.67
CA THR A 564 -4.79 -16.79 -31.79
C THR A 564 -5.48 -15.59 -31.13
N GLU A 565 -4.96 -15.05 -30.03
CA GLU A 565 -5.49 -13.83 -29.38
C GLU A 565 -5.34 -12.57 -30.26
N ALA A 566 -4.33 -12.51 -31.12
CA ALA A 566 -4.10 -11.38 -32.04
C ALA A 566 -5.26 -11.16 -33.02
N VAL A 567 -6.01 -12.21 -33.38
CA VAL A 567 -7.15 -12.12 -34.32
C VAL A 567 -8.42 -11.57 -33.66
N LEU A 568 -8.57 -11.73 -32.34
CA LEU A 568 -9.73 -11.22 -31.57
C LEU A 568 -9.59 -9.75 -31.15
N VAL A 569 -8.35 -9.25 -31.01
CA VAL A 569 -8.07 -7.85 -30.65
C VAL A 569 -8.24 -6.91 -31.86
N GLU A 570 -7.98 -7.38 -33.08
CA GLU A 570 -8.22 -6.60 -34.30
C GLU A 570 -9.72 -6.36 -34.57
N LYS A 571 -10.60 -7.30 -34.16
CA LYS A 571 -12.06 -7.16 -34.31
C LYS A 571 -12.70 -6.19 -33.30
N ARG A 572 -12.09 -5.95 -32.13
CA ARG A 572 -12.58 -4.94 -31.15
C ARG A 572 -12.14 -3.51 -31.45
N ARG A 573 -11.24 -3.30 -32.42
CA ARG A 573 -10.78 -1.96 -32.83
C ARG A 573 -11.76 -1.22 -33.75
N MET A 574 -12.80 -1.89 -34.28
CA MET A 574 -13.77 -1.25 -35.19
C MET A 574 -15.04 -0.68 -34.54
N GLU A 575 -15.23 -0.77 -33.21
CA GLU A 575 -16.45 -0.26 -32.55
C GLU A 575 -16.23 0.88 -31.53
N LYS A 576 -15.07 1.55 -31.54
CA LYS A 576 -14.86 2.76 -30.73
C LYS A 576 -14.31 3.92 -31.55
N SER A 577 -15.11 4.35 -32.53
CA SER A 577 -15.01 5.68 -33.13
C SER A 577 -16.23 6.51 -32.72
N LYS A 578 -16.18 7.06 -31.52
CA LYS A 578 -16.98 8.22 -31.08
C LYS A 578 -16.18 8.99 -30.03
N GLY A 579 -15.79 10.22 -30.34
CA GLY A 579 -15.33 11.21 -29.36
C GLY A 579 -14.03 11.94 -29.70
N ASP A 580 -13.99 12.68 -30.81
CA ASP A 580 -12.86 13.57 -31.15
C ASP A 580 -12.71 14.80 -30.21
N GLU A 581 -13.60 14.96 -29.22
CA GLU A 581 -13.55 16.04 -28.23
C GLU A 581 -12.63 15.77 -27.02
N GLN A 582 -12.11 14.54 -26.83
CA GLN A 582 -11.31 14.17 -25.64
C GLN A 582 -9.78 14.22 -25.82
N ARG A 583 -9.27 14.70 -26.95
CA ARG A 583 -7.85 14.59 -27.32
C ARG A 583 -6.93 15.58 -26.58
N PHE A 584 -7.48 16.72 -26.14
CA PHE A 584 -6.76 17.84 -25.56
C PHE A 584 -7.24 18.16 -24.14
N VAL A 585 -6.37 18.77 -23.33
CA VAL A 585 -6.69 19.22 -21.96
C VAL A 585 -6.94 20.72 -21.98
N PHE A 586 -8.07 21.17 -21.42
CA PHE A 586 -8.47 22.59 -21.39
C PHE A 586 -8.56 23.12 -19.95
N ASP A 587 -7.56 22.82 -19.11
CA ASP A 587 -7.50 23.15 -17.68
C ASP A 587 -6.47 24.26 -17.36
N SER A 588 -6.27 25.17 -18.31
CA SER A 588 -5.26 26.25 -18.33
C SER A 588 -3.79 25.78 -18.28
N SER A 589 -3.52 24.49 -18.49
CA SER A 589 -2.15 23.96 -18.59
C SER A 589 -1.60 24.03 -20.02
N VAL A 590 -0.27 24.10 -20.14
CA VAL A 590 0.48 24.11 -21.40
C VAL A 590 1.53 22.99 -21.42
N ASP A 591 1.90 22.51 -22.62
CA ASP A 591 3.04 21.62 -22.82
C ASP A 591 4.38 22.39 -22.70
N HIS A 592 5.50 21.69 -22.73
CA HIS A 592 6.84 22.30 -22.65
C HIS A 592 7.17 23.28 -23.81
N LYS A 593 6.33 23.34 -24.85
CA LYS A 593 6.44 24.27 -25.99
C LYS A 593 5.37 25.38 -25.95
N GLY A 594 4.62 25.50 -24.85
CA GLY A 594 3.57 26.51 -24.69
C GLY A 594 2.27 26.21 -25.46
N ARG A 595 2.04 24.96 -25.89
CA ARG A 595 0.83 24.57 -26.65
C ARG A 595 -0.15 23.81 -25.76
N VAL A 596 -1.41 23.73 -26.19
CA VAL A 596 -2.45 22.95 -25.48
C VAL A 596 -2.01 21.48 -25.34
N PRO A 597 -1.94 20.92 -24.12
CA PRO A 597 -1.41 19.59 -23.90
C PRO A 597 -2.32 18.51 -24.47
N ARG A 598 -1.70 17.51 -25.12
CA ARG A 598 -2.39 16.28 -25.54
C ARG A 598 -2.44 15.29 -24.38
N ARG A 599 -3.63 14.76 -24.07
CA ARG A 599 -3.84 13.82 -22.95
C ARG A 599 -3.00 12.54 -23.05
N ALA A 600 -2.75 12.04 -24.25
CA ALA A 600 -1.98 10.81 -24.47
C ALA A 600 -0.46 10.95 -24.17
N SER A 601 0.09 12.15 -24.33
CA SER A 601 1.54 12.39 -24.27
C SER A 601 2.02 13.12 -23.03
N THR A 602 1.17 13.92 -22.37
CA THR A 602 1.55 14.81 -21.25
C THR A 602 0.74 14.54 -19.98
N GLY A 603 1.36 14.74 -18.82
CA GLY A 603 0.76 14.59 -17.49
C GLY A 603 0.53 13.15 -17.04
N CYS A 604 -0.34 12.99 -16.04
CA CYS A 604 -0.66 11.72 -15.39
C CYS A 604 0.60 10.98 -14.90
N TRP A 605 0.50 9.66 -14.73
CA TRP A 605 1.58 8.78 -14.26
C TRP A 605 2.91 8.89 -15.01
N LYS A 606 2.94 9.35 -16.27
CA LYS A 606 4.21 9.53 -17.01
C LYS A 606 5.03 10.66 -16.38
N ALA A 607 4.38 11.78 -16.08
CA ALA A 607 4.98 12.90 -15.37
C ALA A 607 5.22 12.57 -13.88
N SER A 608 4.23 11.97 -13.22
CA SER A 608 4.26 11.78 -11.77
C SER A 608 5.44 10.96 -11.23
N LEU A 609 5.94 9.95 -11.98
CA LEU A 609 7.06 9.12 -11.52
C LEU A 609 8.34 9.93 -11.30
N PHE A 610 8.61 10.89 -12.18
CA PHE A 610 9.79 11.75 -12.06
C PHE A 610 9.68 12.71 -10.87
N ILE A 611 8.46 13.20 -10.61
CA ILE A 611 8.16 14.11 -9.48
C ILE A 611 8.26 13.35 -8.14
N VAL A 612 7.78 12.11 -8.07
CA VAL A 612 7.86 11.27 -6.86
C VAL A 612 9.32 10.92 -6.49
N ALA A 613 10.18 10.70 -7.48
CA ALA A 613 11.59 10.34 -7.26
C ALA A 613 12.39 11.47 -6.57
N ILE A 614 12.16 12.72 -6.98
CA ILE A 614 12.82 13.89 -6.37
C ILE A 614 12.25 14.20 -4.98
N GLU A 615 10.95 13.98 -4.76
CA GLU A 615 10.37 14.09 -3.41
C GLU A 615 10.94 13.06 -2.44
N PHE A 616 11.09 11.79 -2.86
CA PHE A 616 11.71 10.74 -2.05
C PHE A 616 13.11 11.14 -1.57
N SER A 617 13.92 11.67 -2.49
CA SER A 617 15.31 12.08 -2.24
C SER A 617 15.42 13.26 -1.27
N GLU A 618 14.56 14.26 -1.43
CA GLU A 618 14.48 15.39 -0.51
C GLU A 618 14.11 14.93 0.89
N ARG A 619 13.11 14.05 1.03
CA ARG A 619 12.68 13.55 2.35
C ARG A 619 13.71 12.69 3.03
N LEU A 620 14.38 11.82 2.28
CA LEU A 620 15.51 11.05 2.78
C LEU A 620 16.59 11.97 3.37
N SER A 621 16.92 13.04 2.64
CA SER A 621 17.94 14.01 3.03
C SER A 621 17.51 14.87 4.23
N TYR A 622 16.31 15.44 4.18
CA TYR A 622 15.78 16.30 5.25
C TYR A 622 15.70 15.53 6.58
N PHE A 623 15.08 14.35 6.60
CA PHE A 623 14.94 13.59 7.86
C PHE A 623 16.26 12.95 8.32
N GLY A 624 17.14 12.55 7.40
CA GLY A 624 18.49 12.09 7.74
C GLY A 624 19.33 13.18 8.40
N LEU A 625 19.18 14.44 8.01
CA LEU A 625 19.87 15.57 8.64
C LEU A 625 19.15 16.04 9.92
N ALA A 626 17.84 16.27 9.85
CA ALA A 626 17.06 16.89 10.92
C ALA A 626 17.04 16.07 12.22
N THR A 627 16.87 14.74 12.12
CA THR A 627 16.69 13.89 13.29
C THR A 627 17.97 13.67 14.09
N ASN A 628 19.14 13.69 13.43
CA ASN A 628 20.43 13.51 14.08
C ASN A 628 21.18 14.84 14.37
N LEU A 629 20.60 15.98 13.96
CA LEU A 629 21.23 17.30 14.11
C LEU A 629 21.58 17.62 15.58
N ILE A 630 20.69 17.31 16.53
CA ILE A 630 20.97 17.57 17.96
C ILE A 630 22.18 16.75 18.47
N ILE A 631 22.36 15.53 17.96
CA ILE A 631 23.52 14.71 18.28
C ILE A 631 24.77 15.33 17.66
N TYR A 632 24.72 15.79 16.41
CA TYR A 632 25.82 16.50 15.79
C TYR A 632 26.27 17.73 16.59
N LEU A 633 25.33 18.63 16.93
CA LEU A 633 25.63 19.86 17.65
C LEU A 633 26.19 19.58 19.05
N THR A 634 25.69 18.56 19.75
CA THR A 634 26.16 18.24 21.11
C THR A 634 27.43 17.38 21.14
N LYS A 635 27.65 16.50 20.16
CA LYS A 635 28.80 15.57 20.12
C LYS A 635 29.97 16.11 19.33
N VAL A 636 29.72 16.70 18.16
CA VAL A 636 30.74 17.19 17.23
C VAL A 636 31.07 18.65 17.52
N LEU A 637 30.07 19.54 17.56
CA LEU A 637 30.29 20.96 17.87
C LEU A 637 30.38 21.26 19.37
N ARG A 638 30.14 20.25 20.23
CA ARG A 638 30.22 20.35 21.71
C ARG A 638 29.39 21.49 22.31
N GLN A 639 28.27 21.84 21.67
CA GLN A 639 27.34 22.86 22.20
C GLN A 639 26.58 22.34 23.43
N GLU A 640 26.25 23.25 24.35
CA GLU A 640 25.35 22.93 25.47
C GLU A 640 23.98 22.47 24.97
N LEU A 641 23.31 21.58 25.71
CA LEU A 641 22.03 20.99 25.31
C LEU A 641 20.97 22.04 24.94
N LYS A 642 20.82 23.09 25.76
CA LYS A 642 19.88 24.18 25.49
C LYS A 642 20.23 25.01 24.25
N THR A 643 21.51 25.21 23.99
CA THR A 643 21.99 25.95 22.80
C THR A 643 21.81 25.11 21.55
N ALA A 644 22.14 23.82 21.61
CA ALA A 644 21.90 22.87 20.53
C ALA A 644 20.41 22.76 20.21
N ALA A 645 19.54 22.59 21.21
CA ALA A 645 18.09 22.53 20.99
C ALA A 645 17.54 23.82 20.36
N LYS A 646 17.99 25.00 20.81
CA LYS A 646 17.63 26.29 20.18
C LYS A 646 18.10 26.37 18.73
N ASN A 647 19.32 25.94 18.43
CA ASN A 647 19.86 25.96 17.06
C ASN A 647 19.13 24.98 16.13
N VAL A 648 18.75 23.78 16.61
CA VAL A 648 17.89 22.85 15.87
C VAL A 648 16.53 23.49 15.58
N ASN A 649 15.91 24.10 16.59
CA ASN A 649 14.62 24.78 16.45
C ASN A 649 14.72 26.00 15.51
N TYR A 650 15.80 26.79 15.57
CA TYR A 650 16.01 27.91 14.65
C TYR A 650 16.15 27.43 13.21
N TRP A 651 16.97 26.41 12.98
CA TRP A 651 17.14 25.81 11.66
C TRP A 651 15.81 25.26 11.13
N SER A 652 15.15 24.36 11.90
CA SER A 652 13.85 23.77 11.55
C SER A 652 12.78 24.85 11.32
N GLY A 653 12.79 25.90 12.15
CA GLY A 653 11.93 27.07 12.02
C GLY A 653 12.12 27.79 10.68
N VAL A 654 13.37 28.09 10.32
CA VAL A 654 13.69 28.70 9.01
C VAL A 654 13.28 27.76 7.87
N THR A 655 13.66 26.47 7.92
CA THR A 655 13.35 25.49 6.87
C THR A 655 11.84 25.37 6.58
N THR A 656 10.99 25.59 7.57
CA THR A 656 9.53 25.44 7.45
C THR A 656 8.78 26.76 7.24
N VAL A 657 9.39 27.92 7.53
CA VAL A 657 8.83 29.25 7.19
C VAL A 657 9.21 29.72 5.78
N VAL A 658 10.45 29.49 5.34
CA VAL A 658 10.93 29.89 4.00
C VAL A 658 10.06 29.35 2.84
N PRO A 659 9.37 28.19 2.95
CA PRO A 659 8.33 27.79 2.02
C PRO A 659 7.26 28.83 1.68
N LEU A 660 6.92 29.75 2.58
CA LEU A 660 6.02 30.86 2.25
C LEU A 660 6.60 31.76 1.16
N VAL A 661 7.89 32.07 1.25
CA VAL A 661 8.61 32.87 0.25
C VAL A 661 8.76 32.08 -1.04
N GLY A 662 9.14 30.80 -0.94
CA GLY A 662 9.31 29.91 -2.10
C GLY A 662 8.01 29.71 -2.89
N GLY A 663 6.90 29.49 -2.20
CA GLY A 663 5.56 29.37 -2.81
C GLY A 663 5.12 30.68 -3.46
N PHE A 664 5.36 31.83 -2.82
CA PHE A 664 5.09 33.14 -3.41
C PHE A 664 5.89 33.36 -4.70
N ILE A 665 7.20 33.09 -4.71
CA ILE A 665 8.04 33.24 -5.90
C ILE A 665 7.57 32.30 -7.03
N ALA A 666 7.15 31.08 -6.69
CA ALA A 666 6.63 30.10 -7.65
C ALA A 666 5.32 30.54 -8.30
N ASP A 667 4.36 31.01 -7.50
CA ASP A 667 3.03 31.41 -8.00
C ASP A 667 3.08 32.80 -8.68
N ALA A 668 3.95 33.73 -8.24
CA ALA A 668 3.96 35.11 -8.73
C ALA A 668 4.92 35.38 -9.91
N TYR A 669 6.08 34.71 -10.00
CA TYR A 669 7.14 35.09 -10.93
C TYR A 669 7.73 33.93 -11.75
N LEU A 670 8.34 32.94 -11.09
CA LEU A 670 9.19 31.93 -11.76
C LEU A 670 8.40 30.77 -12.39
N GLY A 671 7.19 30.51 -11.90
CA GLY A 671 6.45 29.28 -12.17
C GLY A 671 6.97 28.10 -11.35
N ARG A 672 6.08 27.13 -11.09
CA ARG A 672 6.33 26.00 -10.16
C ARG A 672 7.53 25.13 -10.57
N PHE A 673 7.68 24.82 -11.86
CA PHE A 673 8.78 24.00 -12.37
C PHE A 673 10.15 24.64 -12.19
N SER A 674 10.30 25.91 -12.60
CA SER A 674 11.56 26.65 -12.49
C SER A 674 11.98 26.83 -11.03
N THR A 675 11.02 27.12 -10.15
CA THR A 675 11.29 27.23 -8.71
C THR A 675 11.81 25.92 -8.14
N VAL A 676 11.24 24.76 -8.51
CA VAL A 676 11.76 23.44 -8.06
C VAL A 676 13.22 23.26 -8.48
N ILE A 677 13.58 23.57 -9.74
CA ILE A 677 14.95 23.39 -10.24
C ILE A 677 15.93 24.28 -9.46
N VAL A 678 15.67 25.59 -9.41
CA VAL A 678 16.55 26.55 -8.72
C VAL A 678 16.74 26.14 -7.26
N SER A 679 15.64 25.76 -6.61
CA SER A 679 15.63 25.33 -5.22
C SER A 679 16.42 24.03 -5.00
N THR A 680 16.30 23.08 -5.91
CA THR A 680 17.07 21.82 -5.86
C THR A 680 18.57 22.06 -6.03
N VAL A 681 18.96 22.95 -6.95
CA VAL A 681 20.38 23.31 -7.15
C VAL A 681 20.95 23.97 -5.90
N ILE A 682 20.20 24.87 -5.27
CA ILE A 682 20.57 25.48 -3.98
C ILE A 682 20.69 24.41 -2.89
N TYR A 683 19.75 23.46 -2.82
CA TYR A 683 19.78 22.35 -1.87
C TYR A 683 21.04 21.48 -2.05
N ILE A 684 21.36 21.09 -3.28
CA ILE A 684 22.58 20.32 -3.61
C ILE A 684 23.83 21.12 -3.26
N GLY A 685 23.86 22.42 -3.54
CA GLY A 685 24.96 23.30 -3.13
C GLY A 685 25.17 23.29 -1.61
N GLY A 686 24.09 23.26 -0.83
CA GLY A 686 24.13 23.12 0.62
C GLY A 686 24.68 21.77 1.09
N LEU A 687 24.23 20.66 0.49
CA LEU A 687 24.76 19.32 0.79
C LEU A 687 26.25 19.16 0.40
N LEU A 688 26.64 19.72 -0.74
CA LEU A 688 28.04 19.77 -1.18
C LEU A 688 28.89 20.56 -0.17
N LEU A 689 28.39 21.70 0.31
CA LEU A 689 29.10 22.50 1.29
C LEU A 689 29.24 21.78 2.64
N LEU A 690 28.21 21.05 3.09
CA LEU A 690 28.30 20.16 4.26
C LEU A 690 29.37 19.09 4.07
N THR A 691 29.37 18.44 2.90
CA THR A 691 30.36 17.41 2.55
C THR A 691 31.78 17.96 2.58
N ILE A 692 32.00 19.14 1.98
CA ILE A 692 33.29 19.83 1.97
C ILE A 692 33.75 20.18 3.39
N ALA A 693 32.84 20.66 4.23
CA ALA A 693 33.13 21.03 5.62
C ALA A 693 33.65 19.85 6.47
N GLN A 694 33.36 18.60 6.07
CA GLN A 694 33.74 17.40 6.81
C GLN A 694 34.94 16.64 6.19
N ILE A 695 35.14 16.76 4.88
CA ILE A 695 36.26 16.10 4.17
C ILE A 695 37.54 16.94 4.25
N VAL A 696 37.45 18.27 4.09
CA VAL A 696 38.64 19.13 4.02
C VAL A 696 39.33 19.18 5.39
N PRO A 697 40.61 18.75 5.49
CA PRO A 697 41.30 18.64 6.79
C PRO A 697 41.38 19.97 7.56
N ARG A 698 41.48 21.10 6.85
CA ARG A 698 41.51 22.46 7.44
C ARG A 698 40.14 22.95 7.96
N LEU A 699 39.07 22.25 7.60
CA LEU A 699 37.69 22.55 8.01
C LEU A 699 37.13 21.49 8.96
N LYS A 700 37.87 20.41 9.22
CA LYS A 700 37.43 19.31 10.08
C LYS A 700 37.41 19.76 11.55
N PRO A 701 36.39 19.37 12.35
CA PRO A 701 36.36 19.67 13.77
C PRO A 701 37.50 18.93 14.49
N CYS A 702 38.28 19.68 15.27
CA CYS A 702 39.43 19.21 16.05
C CYS A 702 39.24 19.54 17.55
N ASP A 703 40.09 18.99 18.41
CA ASP A 703 40.04 19.31 19.84
C ASP A 703 40.29 20.81 20.11
N PRO A 704 39.51 21.43 21.03
CA PRO A 704 39.53 22.88 21.26
C PRO A 704 40.86 23.38 21.83
N VAL A 705 41.64 22.50 22.47
CA VAL A 705 42.96 22.82 23.05
C VAL A 705 44.03 22.96 21.96
N THR A 706 43.89 22.23 20.85
CA THR A 706 44.87 22.19 19.75
C THR A 706 44.44 23.04 18.54
N CYS A 707 43.15 23.33 18.35
CA CYS A 707 42.69 24.05 17.15
C CYS A 707 41.35 24.82 17.30
N GLY A 708 41.33 25.87 18.14
CA GLY A 708 40.13 26.71 18.31
C GLY A 708 39.67 27.47 17.05
N ARG A 709 40.59 27.82 16.12
CA ARG A 709 40.25 28.55 14.88
C ARG A 709 39.56 27.68 13.83
N SER A 710 39.95 26.41 13.69
CA SER A 710 39.33 25.45 12.75
C SER A 710 37.88 25.15 13.15
N LEU A 711 37.60 24.99 14.46
CA LEU A 711 36.26 24.71 14.96
C LEU A 711 35.26 25.84 14.67
N ARG A 712 35.66 27.11 14.82
CA ARG A 712 34.81 28.26 14.48
C ARG A 712 34.54 28.36 12.97
N LEU A 713 35.55 28.10 12.14
CA LEU A 713 35.39 28.11 10.69
C LEU A 713 34.46 26.97 10.22
N HIS A 714 34.61 25.79 10.82
CA HIS A 714 33.72 24.66 10.60
C HIS A 714 32.27 24.98 10.99
N GLU A 715 32.05 25.58 12.17
CA GLU A 715 30.72 25.98 12.64
C GLU A 715 30.04 26.98 11.69
N VAL A 716 30.77 28.00 11.21
CA VAL A 716 30.23 28.98 10.24
C VAL A 716 29.84 28.31 8.92
N ILE A 717 30.72 27.49 8.35
CA ILE A 717 30.46 26.81 7.07
C ILE A 717 29.31 25.80 7.23
N PHE A 718 29.27 25.09 8.36
CA PHE A 718 28.19 24.17 8.69
C PHE A 718 26.83 24.88 8.72
N PHE A 719 26.69 25.98 9.47
CA PHE A 719 25.43 26.73 9.52
C PHE A 719 25.08 27.36 8.17
N LEU A 720 26.07 27.89 7.43
CA LEU A 720 25.84 28.39 6.06
C LEU A 720 25.26 27.29 5.17
N ALA A 721 25.82 26.09 5.22
CA ALA A 721 25.34 24.94 4.47
C ALA A 721 23.93 24.52 4.89
N MET A 722 23.66 24.43 6.19
CA MET A 722 22.34 24.09 6.74
C MET A 722 21.26 25.13 6.35
N TYR A 723 21.58 26.42 6.35
CA TYR A 723 20.64 27.45 5.91
C TYR A 723 20.49 27.49 4.38
N LEU A 724 21.52 27.12 3.61
CA LEU A 724 21.40 26.95 2.16
C LEU A 724 20.47 25.77 1.82
N ILE A 725 20.57 24.66 2.55
CA ILE A 725 19.62 23.54 2.47
C ILE A 725 18.20 24.02 2.80
N SER A 726 18.04 24.85 3.84
CA SER A 726 16.73 25.41 4.20
C SER A 726 16.13 26.29 3.10
N LEU A 727 16.97 27.11 2.44
CA LEU A 727 16.56 27.92 1.30
C LEU A 727 16.13 27.04 0.12
N GLY A 728 16.87 25.96 -0.12
CA GLY A 728 16.52 24.94 -1.11
C GLY A 728 15.19 24.23 -0.80
N THR A 729 14.95 23.80 0.44
CA THR A 729 13.65 23.23 0.84
C THR A 729 12.51 24.23 0.65
N GLY A 730 12.80 25.51 0.86
CA GLY A 730 11.88 26.64 0.74
C GLY A 730 11.11 26.66 -0.58
N GLY A 731 11.79 26.74 -1.72
CA GLY A 731 11.08 26.73 -3.00
C GLY A 731 10.72 25.33 -3.49
N HIS A 732 11.46 24.29 -3.06
CA HIS A 732 11.22 22.92 -3.50
C HIS A 732 9.87 22.39 -3.02
N LYS A 733 9.61 22.43 -1.71
CA LYS A 733 8.50 21.75 -1.06
C LYS A 733 7.09 22.22 -1.50
N PRO A 734 6.75 23.52 -1.46
CA PRO A 734 5.42 23.98 -1.87
C PRO A 734 5.20 23.90 -3.38
N SER A 735 6.27 24.05 -4.18
CA SER A 735 6.19 24.06 -5.64
C SER A 735 6.12 22.66 -6.23
N LEU A 736 6.82 21.67 -5.66
CA LEU A 736 6.86 20.31 -6.18
C LEU A 736 5.54 19.57 -5.94
N GLU A 737 4.95 19.72 -4.76
CA GLU A 737 3.65 19.10 -4.41
C GLU A 737 2.51 19.66 -5.29
N SER A 738 2.47 20.98 -5.45
CA SER A 738 1.51 21.65 -6.34
C SER A 738 1.74 21.29 -7.82
N PHE A 739 3.00 21.25 -8.27
CA PHE A 739 3.35 20.83 -9.63
C PHE A 739 2.97 19.37 -9.90
N GLY A 740 3.11 18.48 -8.91
CA GLY A 740 2.65 17.09 -8.98
C GLY A 740 1.13 16.99 -9.13
N ALA A 741 0.39 17.82 -8.41
CA ALA A 741 -1.07 17.89 -8.50
C ALA A 741 -1.56 18.43 -9.87
N ASP A 742 -0.82 19.35 -10.48
CA ASP A 742 -1.12 19.94 -11.80
C ASP A 742 -1.00 18.96 -12.96
N GLN A 743 -0.43 17.77 -12.73
CA GLN A 743 -0.30 16.75 -13.78
C GLN A 743 -1.64 16.06 -14.11
N PHE A 744 -2.72 16.38 -13.41
CA PHE A 744 -4.04 15.76 -13.54
C PHE A 744 -5.15 16.80 -13.67
N ASP A 745 -6.01 16.62 -14.67
CA ASP A 745 -7.20 17.46 -14.91
C ASP A 745 -8.33 17.12 -13.92
N ASP A 746 -8.72 18.09 -13.08
CA ASP A 746 -9.77 17.95 -12.06
C ASP A 746 -11.19 17.80 -12.67
N ASN A 747 -11.38 18.30 -13.90
CA ASN A 747 -12.68 18.27 -14.58
C ASN A 747 -12.92 16.92 -15.29
N HIS A 748 -11.91 16.07 -15.40
CA HIS A 748 -12.04 14.75 -16.00
C HIS A 748 -12.09 13.65 -14.94
N ASP A 749 -13.20 12.92 -14.87
CA ASP A 749 -13.43 11.90 -13.85
C ASP A 749 -12.35 10.79 -13.80
N GLU A 750 -11.74 10.43 -14.93
CA GLU A 750 -10.64 9.45 -14.94
C GLU A 750 -9.33 10.02 -14.39
N GLU A 751 -8.95 11.24 -14.79
CA GLU A 751 -7.72 11.88 -14.31
C GLU A 751 -7.85 12.26 -12.83
N ARG A 752 -9.02 12.70 -12.37
CA ARG A 752 -9.33 12.93 -10.95
C ARG A 752 -9.14 11.67 -10.10
N ARG A 753 -9.55 10.49 -10.59
CA ARG A 753 -9.27 9.21 -9.90
C ARG A 753 -7.79 8.84 -9.91
N LYS A 754 -7.09 9.10 -11.03
CA LYS A 754 -5.64 8.86 -11.15
C LYS A 754 -4.85 9.79 -10.20
N LYS A 755 -5.30 11.03 -9.99
CA LYS A 755 -4.76 12.01 -9.05
C LYS A 755 -4.78 11.50 -7.60
N MET A 756 -5.89 10.90 -7.15
CA MET A 756 -5.93 10.28 -5.82
C MET A 756 -4.93 9.14 -5.69
N SER A 757 -4.78 8.30 -6.72
CA SER A 757 -3.76 7.24 -6.69
C SER A 757 -2.33 7.80 -6.72
N PHE A 758 -2.09 8.96 -7.32
CA PHE A 758 -0.81 9.66 -7.27
C PHE A 758 -0.46 10.10 -5.85
N PHE A 759 -1.39 10.73 -5.13
CA PHE A 759 -1.16 11.14 -3.75
C PHE A 759 -0.87 9.95 -2.82
N ASN A 760 -1.46 8.77 -3.07
CA ASN A 760 -1.09 7.56 -2.34
C ASN A 760 0.37 7.12 -2.58
N TRP A 761 0.86 7.25 -3.82
CA TRP A 761 2.26 6.93 -4.16
C TRP A 761 3.24 7.98 -3.67
N TRP A 762 2.84 9.25 -3.72
CA TRP A 762 3.54 10.34 -3.07
C TRP A 762 3.72 10.05 -1.57
N ASN A 763 2.64 9.70 -0.87
CA ASN A 763 2.70 9.33 0.55
C ASN A 763 3.58 8.10 0.82
N PHE A 764 3.56 7.09 -0.04
CA PHE A 764 4.47 5.94 0.06
C PHE A 764 5.95 6.36 -0.07
N ALA A 765 6.27 7.24 -1.02
CA ALA A 765 7.61 7.78 -1.20
C ALA A 765 8.05 8.64 0.00
N LEU A 766 7.16 9.47 0.54
CA LEU A 766 7.40 10.23 1.78
C LEU A 766 7.76 9.29 2.94
N CYS A 767 6.94 8.25 3.17
CA CYS A 767 7.15 7.30 4.26
C CYS A 767 8.42 6.48 4.07
N SER A 768 8.70 6.03 2.85
CA SER A 768 9.92 5.30 2.51
C SER A 768 11.18 6.15 2.74
N GLY A 769 11.16 7.40 2.28
CA GLY A 769 12.26 8.35 2.48
C GLY A 769 12.49 8.68 3.96
N LEU A 770 11.41 8.89 4.71
CA LEU A 770 11.46 9.11 6.17
C LEU A 770 12.10 7.91 6.89
N ILE A 771 11.59 6.69 6.67
CA ILE A 771 12.08 5.49 7.36
C ILE A 771 13.56 5.25 7.04
N LEU A 772 13.96 5.31 5.78
CA LEU A 772 15.36 5.14 5.37
C LEU A 772 16.26 6.27 5.91
N GLY A 773 15.75 7.50 5.98
CA GLY A 773 16.47 8.64 6.53
C GLY A 773 16.78 8.43 8.01
N VAL A 774 15.77 8.15 8.82
CA VAL A 774 15.95 8.02 10.28
C VAL A 774 16.62 6.71 10.72
N THR A 775 16.68 5.71 9.85
CA THR A 775 17.34 4.42 10.14
C THR A 775 18.70 4.32 9.45
N VAL A 776 18.74 4.17 8.13
CA VAL A 776 19.96 3.90 7.37
C VAL A 776 20.90 5.08 7.36
N VAL A 777 20.44 6.29 7.04
CA VAL A 777 21.31 7.49 6.97
C VAL A 777 21.85 7.82 8.35
N VAL A 778 21.00 7.84 9.37
CA VAL A 778 21.41 8.05 10.76
C VAL A 778 22.40 6.97 11.24
N TYR A 779 22.19 5.70 10.87
CA TYR A 779 23.13 4.63 11.20
C TYR A 779 24.52 4.86 10.57
N VAL A 780 24.56 5.28 9.30
CA VAL A 780 25.81 5.63 8.63
C VAL A 780 26.49 6.83 9.34
N GLN A 781 25.73 7.89 9.66
CA GLN A 781 26.26 9.05 10.38
C GLN A 781 26.88 8.68 11.74
N ASP A 782 26.19 7.86 12.53
CA ASP A 782 26.60 7.53 13.89
C ASP A 782 27.70 6.46 13.98
N ARG A 783 27.74 5.50 13.05
CA ARG A 783 28.64 4.33 13.11
C ARG A 783 29.79 4.34 12.11
N VAL A 784 29.56 4.90 10.91
CA VAL A 784 30.57 4.91 9.82
C VAL A 784 31.26 6.28 9.76
N GLY A 785 30.46 7.34 9.77
CA GLY A 785 30.92 8.72 9.77
C GLY A 785 29.98 9.64 9.02
N TRP A 786 29.99 10.91 9.42
CA TRP A 786 29.12 11.95 8.90
C TRP A 786 29.38 12.23 7.41
N TRP A 787 30.65 12.23 6.98
CA TRP A 787 30.99 12.64 5.61
C TRP A 787 30.52 11.60 4.57
N GLN A 788 30.54 10.30 4.92
CA GLN A 788 30.03 9.25 4.04
C GLN A 788 28.51 9.38 3.84
N ALA A 789 27.78 9.74 4.90
CA ALA A 789 26.35 9.99 4.80
C ALA A 789 26.06 11.23 3.94
N ASP A 790 26.80 12.32 4.13
CA ASP A 790 26.60 13.56 3.38
C ASP A 790 26.92 13.39 1.88
N VAL A 791 27.97 12.62 1.52
CA VAL A 791 28.24 12.23 0.13
C VAL A 791 27.09 11.43 -0.47
N ALA A 792 26.57 10.44 0.28
CA ALA A 792 25.46 9.62 -0.19
C ALA A 792 24.18 10.43 -0.42
N LEU A 793 23.85 11.36 0.50
CA LEU A 793 22.72 12.28 0.35
C LEU A 793 22.92 13.22 -0.85
N THR A 794 24.12 13.77 -1.03
CA THR A 794 24.46 14.65 -2.16
C THR A 794 24.30 13.93 -3.50
N ALA A 795 24.84 12.72 -3.62
CA ALA A 795 24.74 11.91 -4.83
C ALA A 795 23.29 11.55 -5.16
N THR A 796 22.50 11.19 -4.13
CA THR A 796 21.08 10.83 -4.27
C THR A 796 20.26 12.03 -4.73
N MET A 797 20.47 13.22 -4.15
CA MET A 797 19.80 14.45 -4.57
C MET A 797 20.18 14.86 -6.00
N ALA A 798 21.47 14.80 -6.35
CA ALA A 798 21.94 15.11 -7.70
C ALA A 798 21.36 14.16 -8.76
N LEU A 799 21.33 12.85 -8.48
CA LEU A 799 20.72 11.87 -9.37
C LEU A 799 19.21 12.13 -9.54
N SER A 800 18.51 12.46 -8.45
CA SER A 800 17.08 12.75 -8.50
C SER A 800 16.75 14.02 -9.30
N LEU A 801 17.62 15.04 -9.30
CA LEU A 801 17.49 16.22 -10.16
C LEU A 801 17.63 15.85 -11.64
N VAL A 802 18.60 15.00 -11.99
CA VAL A 802 18.76 14.51 -13.38
C VAL A 802 17.51 13.76 -13.84
N ILE A 803 16.96 12.91 -12.98
CA ILE A 803 15.69 12.19 -13.25
C ILE A 803 14.54 13.18 -13.43
N PHE A 804 14.42 14.19 -12.56
CA PHE A 804 13.38 15.20 -12.67
C PHE A 804 13.47 16.00 -13.98
N LEU A 805 14.68 16.37 -14.41
CA LEU A 805 14.92 17.08 -15.67
C LEU A 805 14.61 16.21 -16.90
N ALA A 806 14.88 14.90 -16.85
CA ALA A 806 14.51 13.96 -17.91
C ALA A 806 12.98 13.89 -18.15
N GLY A 807 12.17 14.26 -17.14
CA GLY A 807 10.72 14.33 -17.22
C GLY A 807 10.16 15.53 -17.99
N ARG A 808 10.98 16.53 -18.34
CA ARG A 808 10.56 17.79 -19.00
C ARG A 808 9.56 17.65 -20.17
N PRO A 809 9.73 16.73 -21.14
CA PRO A 809 8.80 16.61 -22.26
C PRO A 809 7.42 16.05 -21.87
N PHE A 810 7.30 15.45 -20.68
CA PHE A 810 6.07 14.80 -20.22
C PHE A 810 5.25 15.66 -19.26
N TYR A 811 5.82 16.72 -18.70
CA TYR A 811 5.12 17.58 -17.74
C TYR A 811 4.08 18.49 -18.40
N ARG A 812 3.02 18.79 -17.63
CA ARG A 812 2.09 19.89 -17.86
C ARG A 812 2.51 21.07 -16.98
N TYR A 813 2.52 22.27 -17.56
CA TYR A 813 2.95 23.50 -16.90
C TYR A 813 1.75 24.43 -16.72
N ARG A 814 1.70 25.15 -15.60
CA ARG A 814 0.78 26.27 -15.40
C ARG A 814 1.58 27.57 -15.43
N GLU A 815 1.06 28.55 -16.16
CA GLU A 815 1.67 29.87 -16.22
C GLU A 815 1.40 30.65 -14.92
N PRO A 816 2.36 31.45 -14.42
CA PRO A 816 2.14 32.29 -13.24
C PRO A 816 1.16 33.43 -13.56
N GLU A 817 0.15 33.64 -12.71
CA GLU A 817 -0.90 34.68 -12.89
C GLU A 817 -0.54 36.03 -12.24
N GLY A 818 0.71 36.22 -11.79
CA GLY A 818 1.18 37.42 -11.10
C GLY A 818 1.02 37.35 -9.57
N SER A 819 1.24 38.47 -8.87
CA SER A 819 1.24 38.49 -7.40
C SER A 819 -0.17 38.25 -6.83
N PRO A 820 -0.36 37.18 -6.02
CA PRO A 820 -1.66 36.88 -5.45
C PRO A 820 -2.07 37.84 -4.31
N PHE A 821 -1.11 38.60 -3.75
CA PHE A 821 -1.40 39.61 -2.73
C PHE A 821 -1.93 40.91 -3.31
N THR A 822 -1.68 41.19 -4.60
CA THR A 822 -2.09 42.46 -5.22
C THR A 822 -3.62 42.61 -5.25
N PRO A 823 -4.42 41.60 -5.67
CA PRO A 823 -5.88 41.66 -5.58
C PRO A 823 -6.39 41.82 -4.13
N MET A 824 -5.71 41.23 -3.16
CA MET A 824 -6.08 41.32 -1.74
C MET A 824 -5.86 42.73 -1.18
N LEU A 825 -4.73 43.34 -1.52
CA LEU A 825 -4.43 44.73 -1.17
C LEU A 825 -5.37 45.70 -1.87
N GLN A 826 -5.77 45.41 -3.10
CA GLN A 826 -6.78 46.17 -3.84
C GLN A 826 -8.14 46.15 -3.14
N VAL A 827 -8.58 44.97 -2.64
CA VAL A 827 -9.81 44.86 -1.85
C VAL A 827 -9.72 45.70 -0.57
N VAL A 828 -8.62 45.63 0.18
CA VAL A 828 -8.44 46.41 1.40
C VAL A 828 -8.47 47.92 1.09
N ALA A 829 -7.75 48.35 0.05
CA ALA A 829 -7.70 49.75 -0.37
C ALA A 829 -9.09 50.25 -0.83
N ALA A 830 -9.79 49.47 -1.66
CA ALA A 830 -11.13 49.81 -2.15
C ALA A 830 -12.16 49.84 -1.02
N ALA A 831 -12.13 48.89 -0.09
CA ALA A 831 -13.02 48.86 1.09
C ALA A 831 -12.77 50.07 2.01
N MET A 832 -11.50 50.46 2.20
CA MET A 832 -11.12 51.63 3.00
C MET A 832 -11.54 52.95 2.32
N ALA A 833 -11.35 53.05 1.00
CA ALA A 833 -11.80 54.21 0.22
C ALA A 833 -13.32 54.37 0.26
N LYS A 834 -14.06 53.26 0.22
CA LYS A 834 -15.54 53.22 0.23
C LYS A 834 -16.15 53.06 1.62
N ARG A 835 -15.37 53.21 2.70
CA ARG A 835 -15.82 52.94 4.07
C ARG A 835 -17.05 53.73 4.52
N HIS A 836 -17.31 54.88 3.91
CA HIS A 836 -18.42 55.77 4.24
C HIS A 836 -19.72 55.48 3.45
N LEU A 837 -19.69 54.59 2.44
CA LEU A 837 -20.88 54.22 1.66
C LEU A 837 -21.80 53.24 2.44
N PRO A 838 -23.13 53.32 2.27
CA PRO A 838 -24.07 52.34 2.82
C PRO A 838 -23.92 50.99 2.10
N LEU A 839 -24.14 49.88 2.83
CA LEU A 839 -24.11 48.54 2.22
C LEU A 839 -25.44 48.26 1.51
N PRO A 840 -25.45 47.81 0.24
CA PRO A 840 -26.66 47.39 -0.44
C PRO A 840 -27.33 46.18 0.24
N SER A 841 -28.66 46.09 0.10
CA SER A 841 -29.48 45.04 0.73
C SER A 841 -29.49 43.75 -0.09
N ASP A 842 -29.31 43.84 -1.41
CA ASP A 842 -29.28 42.71 -2.34
C ASP A 842 -27.87 42.42 -2.86
N ALA A 843 -27.42 41.16 -2.74
CA ALA A 843 -26.08 40.74 -3.16
C ALA A 843 -25.86 40.78 -4.69
N ARG A 844 -26.91 41.04 -5.48
CA ARG A 844 -26.87 41.17 -6.94
C ARG A 844 -26.39 42.55 -7.42
N GLU A 845 -26.39 43.54 -6.54
CA GLU A 845 -25.93 44.92 -6.82
C GLU A 845 -24.40 45.06 -6.68
N LEU A 846 -23.70 43.97 -6.34
CA LEU A 846 -22.25 43.93 -6.19
C LEU A 846 -21.57 43.51 -7.51
N CYS A 847 -20.40 44.10 -7.80
CA CYS A 847 -19.66 43.85 -9.03
C CYS A 847 -19.10 42.41 -9.14
N GLU A 848 -19.44 41.69 -10.21
CA GLU A 848 -18.93 40.35 -10.51
C GLU A 848 -18.56 40.21 -12.01
N VAL A 849 -17.72 39.22 -12.35
CA VAL A 849 -17.18 39.04 -13.71
C VAL A 849 -18.27 38.70 -14.75
N PRO A 850 -18.28 39.31 -15.96
CA PRO A 850 -19.25 39.02 -17.03
C PRO A 850 -19.25 37.55 -17.50
N LYS A 851 -20.44 37.03 -17.88
CA LYS A 851 -20.68 35.63 -18.29
C LYS A 851 -19.82 35.14 -19.47
N THR A 852 -19.30 36.04 -20.31
CA THR A 852 -18.50 35.71 -21.50
C THR A 852 -17.02 35.39 -21.21
N GLN A 853 -16.49 35.77 -20.04
CA GLN A 853 -15.15 35.38 -19.56
C GLN A 853 -15.16 34.14 -18.62
N MET A 854 -16.32 33.46 -18.50
CA MET A 854 -16.57 32.35 -17.56
C MET A 854 -15.84 31.03 -17.85
N THR A 855 -15.01 30.93 -18.89
CA THR A 855 -14.46 29.64 -19.34
C THR A 855 -13.32 29.08 -18.48
N SER A 856 -12.73 29.86 -17.54
CA SER A 856 -11.51 29.42 -16.83
C SER A 856 -11.51 29.52 -15.28
N LYS A 857 -12.29 30.42 -14.63
CA LYS A 857 -12.20 30.65 -13.17
C LYS A 857 -13.46 30.22 -12.39
N ARG A 858 -13.28 29.64 -11.19
CA ARG A 858 -14.36 29.23 -10.27
C ARG A 858 -14.85 30.42 -9.45
N LEU A 859 -16.17 30.65 -9.42
CA LEU A 859 -16.82 31.74 -8.66
C LEU A 859 -17.11 31.32 -7.21
N LEU A 860 -16.89 32.24 -6.25
CA LEU A 860 -17.16 32.04 -4.83
C LEU A 860 -18.54 32.61 -4.44
N CYS A 861 -19.21 31.97 -3.48
CA CYS A 861 -20.49 32.47 -2.97
C CYS A 861 -20.27 33.59 -1.94
N HIS A 862 -21.08 34.66 -2.01
CA HIS A 862 -21.06 35.75 -1.05
C HIS A 862 -21.37 35.31 0.39
N THR A 863 -20.64 35.84 1.38
CA THR A 863 -20.84 35.53 2.81
C THR A 863 -21.07 36.76 3.69
N ASN A 864 -21.93 36.61 4.71
CA ASN A 864 -22.29 37.69 5.65
C ASN A 864 -21.22 38.01 6.72
N LYS A 865 -20.03 37.39 6.68
CA LYS A 865 -18.95 37.65 7.64
C LYS A 865 -18.01 38.73 7.10
N LEU A 866 -17.47 39.57 7.99
CA LEU A 866 -16.59 40.69 7.63
C LEU A 866 -17.22 41.65 6.59
N ARG A 867 -18.50 42.03 6.79
CA ARG A 867 -19.30 42.84 5.84
C ARG A 867 -18.69 44.17 5.42
N PHE A 868 -17.77 44.72 6.22
CA PHE A 868 -17.08 45.96 5.86
C PHE A 868 -16.21 45.81 4.61
N LEU A 869 -15.75 44.60 4.27
CA LEU A 869 -14.97 44.33 3.05
C LEU A 869 -15.84 44.32 1.79
N ASP A 870 -17.15 44.08 1.92
CA ASP A 870 -18.09 44.08 0.78
C ASP A 870 -18.22 45.46 0.13
N LYS A 871 -17.85 46.50 0.86
CA LYS A 871 -17.79 47.88 0.34
C LYS A 871 -16.85 48.02 -0.85
N ALA A 872 -15.84 47.15 -0.99
CA ALA A 872 -14.93 47.16 -2.13
C ALA A 872 -15.63 46.87 -3.48
N ALA A 873 -16.76 46.15 -3.46
CA ALA A 873 -17.47 45.67 -4.65
C ALA A 873 -18.69 46.53 -5.05
N ILE A 874 -18.92 47.69 -4.40
CA ILE A 874 -20.02 48.61 -4.71
C ILE A 874 -19.74 49.37 -6.02
N ILE A 875 -20.68 49.38 -6.97
CA ILE A 875 -20.59 50.14 -8.22
C ILE A 875 -21.11 51.57 -7.97
N GLU A 876 -20.35 52.61 -8.32
CA GLU A 876 -20.67 54.03 -8.00
C GLU A 876 -21.46 54.77 -9.11
N HIS A 877 -21.54 54.24 -10.35
CA HIS A 877 -22.13 54.96 -11.50
C HIS A 877 -23.08 54.09 -12.33
N GLU A 878 -24.39 54.35 -12.26
CA GLU A 878 -25.44 53.75 -13.11
C GLU A 878 -26.10 54.75 -14.10
N HIS A 879 -25.62 56.00 -14.21
CA HIS A 879 -26.37 57.06 -14.90
C HIS A 879 -25.74 57.71 -16.15
N ASP A 880 -24.92 57.00 -16.92
CA ASP A 880 -24.57 57.47 -18.28
C ASP A 880 -24.50 56.32 -19.29
N GLU A 881 -25.64 56.05 -19.94
CA GLU A 881 -25.79 55.03 -20.99
C GLU A 881 -24.94 55.30 -22.24
N ALA A 882 -24.29 56.47 -22.37
CA ALA A 882 -23.43 56.82 -23.50
C ALA A 882 -21.96 56.35 -23.36
N ALA A 883 -21.54 55.80 -22.21
CA ALA A 883 -20.17 55.29 -21.99
C ALA A 883 -20.00 53.77 -22.27
N THR A 884 -21.00 53.12 -22.86
CA THR A 884 -21.04 51.66 -23.06
C THR A 884 -20.24 51.15 -24.28
N ALA A 885 -19.67 52.04 -25.10
CA ALA A 885 -18.84 51.66 -26.25
C ALA A 885 -17.32 51.64 -25.97
N GLY A 886 -16.88 51.99 -24.75
CA GLY A 886 -15.46 52.08 -24.37
C GLY A 886 -15.17 51.38 -23.04
N ALA A 887 -15.44 50.07 -22.95
CA ALA A 887 -15.16 49.26 -21.77
C ALA A 887 -13.64 49.02 -21.54
N GLY A 888 -12.89 50.09 -21.29
CA GLY A 888 -11.46 50.09 -21.00
C GLY A 888 -11.16 50.58 -19.59
N LYS A 889 -10.92 49.64 -18.66
CA LYS A 889 -10.21 49.80 -17.37
C LYS A 889 -10.78 50.82 -16.37
N GLN A 890 -11.76 50.41 -15.55
CA GLN A 890 -11.93 51.01 -14.22
C GLN A 890 -10.73 50.65 -13.32
N ASN A 891 -10.33 51.55 -12.41
CA ASN A 891 -9.14 51.38 -11.57
C ASN A 891 -9.31 50.21 -10.57
N PRO A 892 -8.48 49.14 -10.65
CA PRO A 892 -8.57 47.95 -9.77
C PRO A 892 -8.40 48.26 -8.28
N TRP A 893 -7.82 49.42 -7.93
CA TRP A 893 -7.65 49.84 -6.54
C TRP A 893 -8.86 50.55 -5.94
N ARG A 894 -9.90 50.82 -6.76
CA ARG A 894 -11.14 51.49 -6.33
C ARG A 894 -12.39 50.61 -6.48
N LEU A 895 -12.36 49.58 -7.33
CA LEU A 895 -13.44 48.60 -7.48
C LEU A 895 -12.86 47.19 -7.59
N ALA A 896 -13.33 46.27 -6.74
CA ALA A 896 -12.95 44.85 -6.73
C ALA A 896 -14.18 43.96 -6.97
N THR A 897 -13.99 42.74 -7.48
CA THR A 897 -15.10 41.80 -7.67
C THR A 897 -15.48 41.10 -6.37
N VAL A 898 -16.72 40.62 -6.26
CA VAL A 898 -17.18 39.84 -5.08
C VAL A 898 -16.31 38.61 -4.87
N THR A 899 -15.91 37.92 -5.94
CA THR A 899 -14.95 36.81 -5.84
C THR A 899 -13.63 37.23 -5.16
N GLN A 900 -13.03 38.38 -5.51
CA GLN A 900 -11.80 38.88 -4.87
C GLN A 900 -12.01 39.24 -3.39
N VAL A 901 -13.18 39.81 -3.05
CA VAL A 901 -13.53 40.13 -1.66
C VAL A 901 -13.65 38.87 -0.81
N GLU A 902 -14.31 37.84 -1.32
CA GLU A 902 -14.48 36.56 -0.61
C GLU A 902 -13.14 35.80 -0.47
N GLU A 903 -12.23 35.88 -1.44
CA GLU A 903 -10.88 35.33 -1.32
C GLU A 903 -10.11 35.92 -0.11
N LEU A 904 -10.20 37.25 0.11
CA LEU A 904 -9.58 37.91 1.26
C LEU A 904 -10.25 37.51 2.58
N LYS A 905 -11.59 37.47 2.63
CA LYS A 905 -12.35 37.06 3.83
C LYS A 905 -11.96 35.65 4.28
N LEU A 906 -11.77 34.72 3.34
CA LEU A 906 -11.35 33.35 3.62
C LEU A 906 -9.99 33.32 4.33
N ILE A 907 -8.99 34.04 3.84
CA ILE A 907 -7.65 34.07 4.45
C ILE A 907 -7.69 34.67 5.87
N LEU A 908 -8.39 35.79 6.05
CA LEU A 908 -8.54 36.41 7.37
C LEU A 908 -9.22 35.47 8.37
N SER A 909 -10.17 34.67 7.92
CA SER A 909 -10.87 33.69 8.76
C SER A 909 -9.97 32.53 9.22
N MET A 910 -8.89 32.21 8.48
CA MET A 910 -7.97 31.12 8.83
C MET A 910 -6.95 31.52 9.92
N VAL A 911 -6.64 32.80 10.08
CA VAL A 911 -5.61 33.29 11.02
C VAL A 911 -5.87 32.86 12.48
N PRO A 912 -7.08 32.98 13.05
CA PRO A 912 -7.35 32.52 14.41
C PRO A 912 -7.08 31.03 14.60
N ILE A 913 -7.47 30.20 13.63
CA ILE A 913 -7.22 28.76 13.64
C ILE A 913 -5.72 28.48 13.57
N TRP A 914 -5.00 29.18 12.68
CA TRP A 914 -3.55 29.08 12.55
C TRP A 914 -2.81 29.36 13.88
N ILE A 915 -3.21 30.41 14.62
CA ILE A 915 -2.61 30.76 15.92
C ILE A 915 -2.85 29.65 16.96
N THR A 916 -4.08 29.15 17.05
CA THR A 916 -4.43 28.09 18.02
C THR A 916 -3.79 26.73 17.76
N VAL A 917 -3.08 26.56 16.65
CA VAL A 917 -2.37 25.30 16.36
C VAL A 917 -0.88 25.42 16.72
N LEU A 918 -0.37 26.62 17.00
CA LEU A 918 1.05 26.82 17.37
C LEU A 918 1.49 25.98 18.58
N PRO A 919 0.71 25.84 19.68
CA PRO A 919 1.11 24.99 20.81
C PRO A 919 1.30 23.51 20.45
N PHE A 920 0.54 23.01 19.48
CA PHE A 920 0.73 21.66 18.94
C PHE A 920 2.09 21.53 18.24
N GLY A 921 2.47 22.52 17.42
CA GLY A 921 3.80 22.56 16.80
C GLY A 921 4.94 22.64 17.83
N ILE A 922 4.74 23.31 18.97
CA ILE A 922 5.75 23.38 20.05
C ILE A 922 5.99 21.99 20.65
N CYS A 923 4.95 21.19 20.79
CA CYS A 923 5.06 19.81 21.26
C CYS A 923 5.80 18.93 20.25
N ILE A 924 5.50 19.08 18.95
CA ILE A 924 6.22 18.35 17.88
C ILE A 924 7.71 18.67 17.91
N ALA A 925 8.12 19.92 18.13
CA ALA A 925 9.53 20.32 18.17
C ALA A 925 10.39 19.49 19.16
N GLN A 926 9.76 18.92 20.20
CA GLN A 926 10.45 18.12 21.22
C GLN A 926 10.92 16.75 20.68
N THR A 927 10.22 16.22 19.66
CA THR A 927 10.49 14.90 19.08
C THR A 927 11.86 14.79 18.42
N ASN A 928 12.34 15.87 17.79
CA ASN A 928 13.64 15.95 17.11
C ASN A 928 14.74 16.58 17.98
N THR A 929 14.40 17.00 19.21
CA THR A 929 15.34 17.65 20.14
C THR A 929 15.50 16.82 21.41
N PHE A 930 14.80 17.19 22.49
CA PHE A 930 15.01 16.59 23.80
C PHE A 930 14.71 15.08 23.81
N PHE A 931 13.75 14.59 23.03
CA PHE A 931 13.42 13.16 22.98
C PHE A 931 14.61 12.33 22.45
N VAL A 932 15.23 12.79 21.35
CA VAL A 932 16.43 12.16 20.80
C VAL A 932 17.59 12.21 21.80
N LYS A 933 17.75 13.35 22.49
CA LYS A 933 18.81 13.48 23.49
C LYS A 933 18.60 12.58 24.70
N GLN A 934 17.37 12.43 25.20
CA GLN A 934 17.03 11.47 26.26
C GLN A 934 17.43 10.06 25.86
N GLY A 935 17.15 9.66 24.61
CA GLY A 935 17.54 8.36 24.09
C GLY A 935 19.05 8.13 24.05
N SER A 936 19.86 9.19 23.94
CA SER A 936 21.32 9.06 23.86
C SER A 936 22.00 8.63 25.16
N VAL A 937 21.37 8.85 26.32
CA VAL A 937 21.88 8.50 27.66
C VAL A 937 21.25 7.24 28.26
N MET A 938 20.35 6.60 27.51
CA MET A 938 19.66 5.36 27.87
C MET A 938 20.33 4.15 27.23
N ASP A 939 19.98 2.94 27.68
CA ASP A 939 20.47 1.72 27.08
C ASP A 939 19.86 1.50 25.69
N ARG A 940 20.71 1.58 24.66
CA ARG A 940 20.37 1.46 23.23
C ARG A 940 20.82 0.12 22.63
N GLN A 941 21.26 -0.82 23.46
CA GLN A 941 21.73 -2.10 22.99
C GLN A 941 20.54 -3.01 22.64
N ILE A 942 20.47 -3.47 21.39
CA ILE A 942 19.58 -4.58 21.01
C ILE A 942 20.43 -5.84 20.97
N GLY A 943 20.23 -6.67 21.98
CA GLY A 943 20.94 -7.94 22.13
C GLY A 943 22.46 -7.73 22.13
N ASN A 944 23.22 -8.32 21.20
CA ASN A 944 24.68 -8.36 21.34
C ASN A 944 25.41 -7.59 20.25
N GLY A 945 26.05 -6.51 20.67
CA GLY A 945 26.91 -5.68 19.84
C GLY A 945 26.18 -4.65 18.97
N PHE A 946 24.87 -4.80 18.71
CA PHE A 946 24.12 -3.80 17.95
C PHE A 946 23.62 -2.67 18.84
N ILE A 947 24.14 -1.48 18.62
CA ILE A 947 23.73 -0.26 19.33
C ILE A 947 22.92 0.57 18.34
N ILE A 948 21.63 0.77 18.64
CA ILE A 948 20.78 1.61 17.81
C ILE A 948 21.26 3.06 17.94
N PRO A 949 21.35 3.82 16.83
CA PRO A 949 21.47 5.27 16.91
C PRO A 949 20.31 5.89 17.69
N ALA A 950 20.59 6.86 18.55
CA ALA A 950 19.56 7.46 19.42
C ALA A 950 18.43 8.10 18.60
N ALA A 951 18.76 8.74 17.48
CA ALA A 951 17.81 9.38 16.59
C ALA A 951 16.90 8.37 15.85
N SER A 952 17.32 7.11 15.67
CA SER A 952 16.52 6.11 14.94
C SER A 952 15.24 5.68 15.67
N ILE A 953 15.08 6.03 16.95
CA ILE A 953 13.85 5.81 17.72
C ILE A 953 12.69 6.63 17.16
N PHE A 954 12.99 7.72 16.45
CA PHE A 954 11.99 8.50 15.71
C PHE A 954 11.19 7.63 14.72
N SER A 955 11.75 6.49 14.26
CA SER A 955 11.02 5.52 13.42
C SER A 955 9.73 4.99 14.06
N LEU A 956 9.65 4.93 15.41
CA LEU A 956 8.43 4.54 16.11
C LEU A 956 7.31 5.57 15.95
N GLY A 957 7.65 6.87 15.90
CA GLY A 957 6.69 7.93 15.62
C GLY A 957 6.20 7.89 14.17
N ALA A 958 7.11 7.66 13.22
CA ALA A 958 6.76 7.43 11.82
C ALA A 958 5.79 6.23 11.66
N LEU A 959 6.07 5.12 12.35
CA LEU A 959 5.20 3.95 12.36
C LEU A 959 3.81 4.27 12.95
N GLY A 960 3.75 4.99 14.08
CA GLY A 960 2.50 5.45 14.69
C GLY A 960 1.66 6.31 13.73
N MET A 961 2.29 7.22 13.00
CA MET A 961 1.63 8.04 11.99
C MET A 961 1.06 7.21 10.84
N VAL A 962 1.84 6.27 10.29
CA VAL A 962 1.40 5.39 9.20
C VAL A 962 0.23 4.50 9.63
N ILE A 963 0.31 3.91 10.83
CA ILE A 963 -0.78 3.12 11.42
C ILE A 963 -2.03 3.98 11.57
N SER A 964 -1.89 5.20 12.11
CA SER A 964 -3.01 6.10 12.34
C SER A 964 -3.70 6.56 11.06
N VAL A 965 -2.94 6.95 10.03
CA VAL A 965 -3.50 7.37 8.74
C VAL A 965 -4.21 6.20 8.07
N THR A 966 -3.58 5.02 8.07
CA THR A 966 -4.19 3.80 7.52
C THR A 966 -5.48 3.47 8.26
N PHE A 967 -5.48 3.51 9.59
CA PHE A 967 -6.66 3.30 10.40
C PHE A 967 -7.76 4.35 10.13
N TYR A 968 -7.39 5.63 10.00
CA TYR A 968 -8.31 6.71 9.72
C TYR A 968 -9.01 6.52 8.37
N GLU A 969 -8.26 6.37 7.28
CA GLU A 969 -8.83 6.29 5.94
C GLU A 969 -9.63 5.00 5.68
N ARG A 970 -9.23 3.91 6.34
CA ARG A 970 -9.74 2.58 6.00
C ARG A 970 -10.80 2.08 6.95
N MET A 971 -10.74 2.48 8.22
CA MET A 971 -11.72 2.10 9.23
C MET A 971 -12.59 3.28 9.63
N LEU A 972 -12.00 4.42 10.03
CA LEU A 972 -12.79 5.55 10.54
C LEU A 972 -13.57 6.27 9.45
N VAL A 973 -13.01 6.57 8.28
CA VAL A 973 -13.71 7.31 7.21
C VAL A 973 -14.93 6.56 6.70
N PRO A 974 -14.87 5.26 6.35
CA PRO A 974 -16.06 4.53 5.90
C PRO A 974 -17.11 4.36 7.00
N PHE A 975 -16.71 4.27 8.27
CA PHE A 975 -17.62 4.22 9.41
C PHE A 975 -18.29 5.57 9.65
N LEU A 976 -17.49 6.62 9.80
CA LEU A 976 -17.94 7.96 10.13
C LEU A 976 -18.73 8.56 8.98
N ARG A 977 -18.39 8.31 7.71
CA ARG A 977 -19.19 8.76 6.55
C ARG A 977 -20.63 8.22 6.59
N ARG A 978 -20.84 7.01 7.11
CA ARG A 978 -22.20 6.45 7.27
C ARG A 978 -22.98 7.11 8.41
N VAL A 979 -22.29 7.62 9.43
CA VAL A 979 -22.89 8.22 10.63
C VAL A 979 -23.09 9.73 10.45
N THR A 980 -22.11 10.43 9.89
CA THR A 980 -22.07 11.89 9.75
C THR A 980 -22.61 12.36 8.41
N GLY A 981 -22.67 11.49 7.39
CA GLY A 981 -23.01 11.86 6.02
C GLY A 981 -21.92 12.65 5.29
N ASP A 982 -20.81 12.98 5.97
CA ASP A 982 -19.68 13.73 5.41
C ASP A 982 -18.75 12.79 4.61
N GLU A 983 -18.39 13.15 3.38
CA GLU A 983 -17.50 12.35 2.53
C GLU A 983 -16.14 12.09 3.19
N ARG A 984 -15.69 12.99 4.06
CA ARG A 984 -14.41 12.95 4.77
C ARG A 984 -14.50 12.24 6.14
N GLY A 985 -15.69 11.76 6.52
CA GLY A 985 -15.97 11.09 7.79
C GLY A 985 -16.11 12.06 8.97
N VAL A 986 -15.08 12.85 9.25
CA VAL A 986 -15.11 13.91 10.27
C VAL A 986 -14.70 15.22 9.62
N SER A 987 -15.38 16.32 10.00
CA SER A 987 -14.99 17.67 9.59
C SER A 987 -13.51 17.93 9.91
N ILE A 988 -12.79 18.59 9.00
CA ILE A 988 -11.33 18.78 9.09
C ILE A 988 -10.90 19.43 10.42
N LEU A 989 -11.66 20.40 10.94
CA LEU A 989 -11.31 21.08 12.20
C LEU A 989 -11.43 20.16 13.42
N ARG A 990 -12.44 19.27 13.44
CA ARG A 990 -12.56 18.26 14.51
C ARG A 990 -11.40 17.25 14.44
N ARG A 991 -10.98 16.86 13.24
CA ARG A 991 -9.80 15.99 13.03
C ARG A 991 -8.53 16.62 13.62
N ILE A 992 -8.30 17.91 13.36
CA ILE A 992 -7.18 18.68 13.95
C ILE A 992 -7.29 18.73 15.48
N GLY A 993 -8.48 19.01 16.02
CA GLY A 993 -8.74 19.01 17.47
C GLY A 993 -8.41 17.69 18.16
N ILE A 994 -8.78 16.55 17.56
CA ILE A 994 -8.46 15.21 18.08
C ILE A 994 -6.94 15.00 18.11
N GLY A 995 -6.23 15.35 17.04
CA GLY A 995 -4.77 15.23 17.01
C GLY A 995 -4.09 16.05 18.10
N MET A 996 -4.53 17.29 18.34
CA MET A 996 -4.00 18.13 19.43
C MET A 996 -4.24 17.54 20.83
N ALA A 997 -5.40 16.92 21.05
CA ALA A 997 -5.70 16.22 22.29
C ALA A 997 -4.75 15.02 22.50
N ILE A 998 -4.53 14.22 21.45
CA ILE A 998 -3.63 13.06 21.49
C ILE A 998 -2.18 13.51 21.74
N THR A 999 -1.71 14.57 21.08
CA THR A 999 -0.36 15.13 21.31
C THR A 999 -0.19 15.63 22.74
N THR A 1000 -1.24 16.19 23.36
CA THR A 1000 -1.21 16.58 24.78
C THR A 1000 -1.04 15.37 25.69
N VAL A 1001 -1.74 14.26 25.42
CA VAL A 1001 -1.52 12.98 26.11
C VAL A 1001 -0.10 12.46 25.89
N GLY A 1002 0.46 12.65 24.69
CA GLY A 1002 1.85 12.33 24.38
C GLY A 1002 2.85 13.08 25.27
N MET A 1003 2.62 14.37 25.53
CA MET A 1003 3.46 15.17 26.43
C MET A 1003 3.33 14.75 27.90
N ILE A 1004 2.13 14.36 28.35
CA ILE A 1004 1.92 13.79 29.69
C ILE A 1004 2.71 12.48 29.83
N SER A 1005 2.61 11.60 28.84
CA SER A 1005 3.38 10.35 28.79
C SER A 1005 4.90 10.62 28.86
N ALA A 1006 5.39 11.58 28.09
CA ALA A 1006 6.80 11.97 28.10
C ALA A 1006 7.27 12.49 29.46
N ALA A 1007 6.43 13.28 30.14
CA ALA A 1007 6.73 13.77 31.48
C ALA A 1007 6.85 12.62 32.49
N LEU A 1008 5.95 11.64 32.44
CA LEU A 1008 5.97 10.47 33.32
C LEU A 1008 7.19 9.57 33.07
N VAL A 1009 7.54 9.33 31.81
CA VAL A 1009 8.72 8.54 31.43
C VAL A 1009 10.00 9.23 31.90
N GLU A 1010 10.10 10.56 31.75
CA GLU A 1010 11.27 11.30 32.22
C GLU A 1010 11.39 11.31 33.74
N MET A 1011 10.27 11.45 34.47
CA MET A 1011 10.27 11.31 35.93
C MET A 1011 10.80 9.94 36.37
N LYS A 1012 10.43 8.86 35.65
CA LYS A 1012 10.95 7.53 35.93
C LYS A 1012 12.43 7.43 35.62
N ARG A 1013 12.88 7.94 34.47
CA ARG A 1013 14.29 7.93 34.05
C ARG A 1013 15.18 8.68 35.05
N LEU A 1014 14.77 9.87 35.49
CA LEU A 1014 15.49 10.66 36.50
C LEU A 1014 15.64 9.92 37.83
N LYS A 1015 14.60 9.22 38.31
CA LYS A 1015 14.67 8.39 39.53
C LYS A 1015 15.66 7.23 39.41
N VAL A 1016 15.84 6.67 38.21
CA VAL A 1016 16.84 5.61 37.98
C VAL A 1016 18.24 6.21 37.89
N ALA A 1017 18.39 7.35 37.20
CA ALA A 1017 19.66 8.06 37.11
C ALA A 1017 20.20 8.51 38.48
N GLU A 1018 19.32 8.96 39.38
CA GLU A 1018 19.66 9.33 40.76
C GLU A 1018 20.15 8.13 41.58
N LYS A 1019 19.59 6.94 41.35
CA LYS A 1019 19.99 5.71 42.04
C LYS A 1019 21.33 5.16 41.54
N GLU A 1020 21.60 5.26 40.24
CA GLU A 1020 22.78 4.69 39.62
C GLU A 1020 24.01 5.62 39.69
N GLY A 1021 23.79 6.93 39.76
CA GLY A 1021 24.88 7.92 39.83
C GLY A 1021 25.76 8.01 38.57
N THR A 1022 25.43 7.26 37.51
CA THR A 1022 26.15 7.20 36.24
C THR A 1022 25.56 8.14 35.18
N ILE A 1023 26.39 8.51 34.19
CA ILE A 1023 25.94 9.33 33.05
C ILE A 1023 25.03 8.52 32.10
N ALA A 1024 25.37 7.25 31.87
CA ALA A 1024 24.53 6.31 31.13
C ALA A 1024 23.63 5.54 32.11
N VAL A 1025 22.33 5.52 31.84
CA VAL A 1025 21.32 4.85 32.67
C VAL A 1025 21.01 3.48 32.09
N SER A 1026 20.88 2.45 32.93
CA SER A 1026 20.56 1.07 32.50
C SER A 1026 19.14 0.91 31.89
N MET A 1027 18.32 1.96 31.94
CA MET A 1027 16.96 1.97 31.44
C MET A 1027 16.95 1.85 29.91
N SER A 1028 16.27 0.81 29.40
CA SER A 1028 16.12 0.59 27.96
C SER A 1028 15.47 1.77 27.25
N VAL A 1029 16.01 2.10 26.08
CA VAL A 1029 15.54 3.23 25.27
C VAL A 1029 14.12 3.05 24.73
N PHE A 1030 13.59 1.82 24.70
CA PHE A 1030 12.21 1.52 24.30
C PHE A 1030 11.15 2.08 25.27
N TRP A 1031 11.54 2.53 26.47
CA TRP A 1031 10.65 3.29 27.33
C TRP A 1031 10.20 4.63 26.73
N LEU A 1032 10.89 5.14 25.71
CA LEU A 1032 10.45 6.30 24.93
C LEU A 1032 9.39 5.93 23.87
N ALA A 1033 9.11 4.65 23.63
CA ALA A 1033 8.14 4.23 22.61
C ALA A 1033 6.73 4.83 22.80
N PRO A 1034 6.14 4.90 24.02
CA PRO A 1034 4.81 5.44 24.21
C PRO A 1034 4.69 6.90 23.75
N GLN A 1035 5.64 7.78 24.12
CA GLN A 1035 5.62 9.18 23.71
C GLN A 1035 5.80 9.35 22.20
N PHE A 1036 6.67 8.57 21.55
CA PHE A 1036 6.84 8.62 20.09
C PHE A 1036 5.62 8.11 19.33
N ILE A 1037 5.04 6.97 19.73
CA ILE A 1037 3.87 6.38 19.06
C ILE A 1037 2.64 7.28 19.25
N ILE A 1038 2.38 7.77 20.46
CA ILE A 1038 1.22 8.62 20.74
C ILE A 1038 1.31 9.93 19.95
N ILE A 1039 2.48 10.59 19.95
CA ILE A 1039 2.66 11.82 19.16
C ILE A 1039 2.55 11.51 17.66
N GLY A 1040 3.11 10.40 17.17
CA GLY A 1040 2.97 9.97 15.78
C GLY A 1040 1.51 9.74 15.36
N VAL A 1041 0.69 9.14 16.23
CA VAL A 1041 -0.77 9.04 16.01
C VAL A 1041 -1.40 10.44 15.98
N GLY A 1042 -1.04 11.31 16.92
CA GLY A 1042 -1.48 12.72 16.93
C GLY A 1042 -1.17 13.45 15.62
N ASP A 1043 0.03 13.27 15.08
CA ASP A 1043 0.47 13.83 13.79
C ASP A 1043 -0.38 13.31 12.63
N GLY A 1044 -0.71 12.02 12.61
CA GLY A 1044 -1.60 11.44 11.58
C GLY A 1044 -3.00 12.06 11.53
N PHE A 1045 -3.49 12.60 12.65
CA PHE A 1045 -4.75 13.34 12.71
C PHE A 1045 -4.57 14.84 12.45
N ALA A 1046 -3.71 15.50 13.21
CA ALA A 1046 -3.57 16.96 13.16
C ALA A 1046 -2.75 17.46 11.98
N LEU A 1047 -1.59 16.86 11.69
CA LEU A 1047 -0.71 17.35 10.61
C LEU A 1047 -1.33 17.11 9.23
N VAL A 1048 -1.91 15.93 9.01
CA VAL A 1048 -2.68 15.65 7.77
C VAL A 1048 -3.93 16.52 7.69
N GLY A 1049 -4.63 16.73 8.81
CA GLY A 1049 -5.78 17.63 8.86
C GLY A 1049 -5.43 19.10 8.55
N LEU A 1050 -4.27 19.58 9.00
CA LEU A 1050 -3.79 20.93 8.71
C LEU A 1050 -3.43 21.10 7.24
N GLN A 1051 -2.74 20.13 6.65
CA GLN A 1051 -2.43 20.13 5.23
C GLN A 1051 -3.71 20.15 4.39
N GLU A 1052 -4.69 19.30 4.72
CA GLU A 1052 -5.99 19.25 4.06
C GLU A 1052 -6.78 20.56 4.22
N TYR A 1053 -6.78 21.14 5.43
CA TYR A 1053 -7.46 22.40 5.74
C TYR A 1053 -6.91 23.57 4.93
N PHE A 1054 -5.60 23.83 4.98
CA PHE A 1054 -5.04 24.99 4.30
C PHE A 1054 -5.03 24.82 2.77
N TYR A 1055 -4.94 23.59 2.26
CA TYR A 1055 -5.08 23.35 0.81
C TYR A 1055 -6.50 23.61 0.30
N ASP A 1056 -7.51 23.12 1.03
CA ASP A 1056 -8.92 23.17 0.61
C ASP A 1056 -9.53 24.58 0.77
N GLN A 1057 -9.10 25.32 1.81
CA GLN A 1057 -9.71 26.60 2.15
C GLN A 1057 -9.10 27.80 1.41
N VAL A 1058 -7.87 27.69 0.89
CA VAL A 1058 -7.17 28.79 0.20
C VAL A 1058 -7.74 29.02 -1.20
N PRO A 1059 -7.66 30.26 -1.76
CA PRO A 1059 -8.04 30.54 -3.14
C PRO A 1059 -7.28 29.70 -4.18
N ASP A 1060 -7.90 29.44 -5.34
CA ASP A 1060 -7.30 28.60 -6.39
C ASP A 1060 -6.03 29.23 -7.00
N SER A 1061 -5.92 30.56 -6.96
CA SER A 1061 -4.74 31.35 -7.38
C SER A 1061 -3.54 31.23 -6.42
N MET A 1062 -3.71 30.67 -5.22
CA MET A 1062 -2.71 30.63 -4.15
C MET A 1062 -2.41 29.23 -3.64
N ARG A 1063 -2.63 28.19 -4.45
CA ARG A 1063 -2.51 26.80 -4.00
C ARG A 1063 -1.13 26.44 -3.44
N SER A 1064 -0.02 26.96 -3.99
CA SER A 1064 1.33 26.68 -3.46
C SER A 1064 1.55 27.40 -2.13
N LEU A 1065 1.01 28.62 -1.97
CA LEU A 1065 1.03 29.35 -0.69
C LEU A 1065 0.15 28.67 0.37
N GLY A 1066 -0.97 28.04 -0.01
CA GLY A 1066 -1.81 27.25 0.89
C GLY A 1066 -1.06 26.10 1.57
N ILE A 1067 -0.23 25.37 0.80
CA ILE A 1067 0.67 24.33 1.34
C ILE A 1067 1.73 24.96 2.27
N ALA A 1068 2.22 26.15 1.95
CA ALA A 1068 3.19 26.83 2.81
C ALA A 1068 2.60 27.33 4.14
N PHE A 1069 1.29 27.61 4.24
CA PHE A 1069 0.65 28.03 5.49
C PHE A 1069 0.63 26.96 6.58
N TYR A 1070 0.48 25.68 6.26
CA TYR A 1070 0.56 24.63 7.29
C TYR A 1070 2.01 24.45 7.77
N LEU A 1071 2.99 24.56 6.89
CA LEU A 1071 4.41 24.48 7.25
C LEU A 1071 4.83 25.65 8.14
N SER A 1072 4.29 26.84 7.91
CA SER A 1072 4.59 28.01 8.73
C SER A 1072 4.09 27.87 10.17
N VAL A 1073 3.02 27.11 10.42
CA VAL A 1073 2.59 26.76 11.79
C VAL A 1073 3.73 26.05 12.53
N LEU A 1074 4.31 25.01 11.92
CA LEU A 1074 5.41 24.26 12.51
C LEU A 1074 6.65 25.15 12.68
N GLY A 1075 6.94 26.02 11.72
CA GLY A 1075 8.11 26.88 11.76
C GLY A 1075 8.05 27.95 12.83
N VAL A 1076 6.92 28.67 12.91
CA VAL A 1076 6.68 29.65 13.97
C VAL A 1076 6.64 28.97 15.34
N ALA A 1077 6.05 27.78 15.44
CA ALA A 1077 6.07 27.02 16.68
C ALA A 1077 7.50 26.61 17.12
N ASN A 1078 8.40 26.26 16.19
CA ASN A 1078 9.81 26.01 16.52
C ASN A 1078 10.50 27.28 17.06
N PHE A 1079 10.26 28.44 16.45
CA PHE A 1079 10.78 29.71 16.97
C PHE A 1079 10.24 30.02 18.38
N ILE A 1080 8.93 29.84 18.60
CA ILE A 1080 8.31 30.03 19.91
C ILE A 1080 8.85 29.02 20.92
N SER A 1081 9.12 27.77 20.53
CA SER A 1081 9.76 26.75 21.38
C SER A 1081 11.14 27.22 21.86
N SER A 1082 11.96 27.82 21.00
CA SER A 1082 13.24 28.43 21.39
C SER A 1082 13.09 29.61 22.37
N VAL A 1083 12.08 30.47 22.15
CA VAL A 1083 11.76 31.57 23.08
C VAL A 1083 11.33 31.00 24.42
N LEU A 1084 10.48 29.98 24.44
CA LEU A 1084 9.98 29.32 25.64
C LEU A 1084 11.14 28.69 26.44
N ILE A 1085 12.05 27.98 25.77
CA ILE A 1085 13.27 27.45 26.41
C ILE A 1085 14.08 28.58 27.06
N THR A 1086 14.23 29.73 26.38
CA THR A 1086 14.99 30.89 26.89
C THR A 1086 14.30 31.53 28.11
N VAL A 1087 12.99 31.69 28.06
CA VAL A 1087 12.18 32.24 29.17
C VAL A 1087 12.23 31.31 30.38
N VAL A 1088 12.02 30.01 30.18
CA VAL A 1088 12.07 29.00 31.25
C VAL A 1088 13.48 28.91 31.85
N ASP A 1089 14.55 28.91 31.05
CA ASP A 1089 15.93 28.93 31.53
C ASP A 1089 16.19 30.18 32.41
N ARG A 1090 15.75 31.36 31.96
CA ARG A 1090 15.90 32.61 32.72
C ARG A 1090 15.08 32.64 34.01
N ILE A 1091 13.87 32.08 34.02
CA ILE A 1091 13.02 32.06 35.22
C ILE A 1091 13.56 31.06 36.24
N THR A 1092 13.97 29.87 35.79
CA THR A 1092 14.38 28.77 36.68
C THR A 1092 15.79 28.94 37.24
N SER A 1093 16.66 29.69 36.56
CA SER A 1093 17.99 30.06 37.04
C SER A 1093 17.99 31.23 38.03
N ARG A 1094 16.87 31.94 38.23
CA ARG A 1094 16.78 33.04 39.21
C ARG A 1094 16.80 32.49 40.64
N GLY A 1095 17.62 33.11 41.50
CA GLY A 1095 17.69 32.78 42.94
C GLY A 1095 18.63 31.63 43.31
N GLY A 1096 19.63 31.32 42.48
CA GLY A 1096 20.68 30.32 42.80
C GLY A 1096 20.22 28.85 42.69
N ARG A 1097 18.96 28.59 42.32
CA ARG A 1097 18.47 27.25 41.96
C ARG A 1097 18.95 26.87 40.55
N GLY A 1098 19.27 25.59 40.35
CA GLY A 1098 19.73 25.09 39.03
C GLY A 1098 18.65 25.24 37.95
N SER A 1099 19.07 25.57 36.73
CA SER A 1099 18.17 25.64 35.56
C SER A 1099 17.55 24.28 35.23
N TRP A 1100 16.33 24.28 34.69
CA TRP A 1100 15.71 23.07 34.15
C TRP A 1100 16.52 22.45 32.99
N PHE A 1101 17.36 23.24 32.32
CA PHE A 1101 18.22 22.79 31.22
C PHE A 1101 19.69 22.81 31.62
N ALA A 1102 20.12 21.81 32.39
CA ALA A 1102 21.51 21.64 32.78
C ALA A 1102 22.37 21.14 31.60
N LYS A 1103 23.71 21.23 31.76
CA LYS A 1103 24.67 20.68 30.77
C LYS A 1103 24.53 19.17 30.59
N ASP A 1104 24.20 18.49 31.68
CA ASP A 1104 23.93 17.06 31.71
C ASP A 1104 22.41 16.82 31.70
N VAL A 1105 21.97 15.88 30.87
CA VAL A 1105 20.57 15.45 30.78
C VAL A 1105 20.10 14.87 32.13
N ASN A 1106 20.98 14.20 32.88
CA ASN A 1106 20.64 13.62 34.18
C ASN A 1106 20.44 14.67 35.27
N LYS A 1107 20.98 15.87 35.08
CA LYS A 1107 20.81 17.02 35.98
C LYS A 1107 19.73 18.00 35.51
N SER A 1108 19.13 17.73 34.34
CA SER A 1108 18.07 18.56 33.76
C SER A 1108 16.70 18.13 34.27
N ARG A 1109 15.78 19.09 34.43
CA ARG A 1109 14.39 18.86 34.81
C ARG A 1109 13.46 18.95 33.61
N LEU A 1110 13.69 18.06 32.64
CA LEU A 1110 12.88 17.97 31.41
C LEU A 1110 11.45 17.50 31.70
N ASP A 1111 11.25 16.76 32.80
CA ASP A 1111 9.94 16.37 33.32
C ASP A 1111 9.03 17.58 33.57
N LEU A 1112 9.55 18.61 34.22
CA LEU A 1112 8.81 19.85 34.51
C LEU A 1112 8.51 20.65 33.23
N PHE A 1113 9.44 20.64 32.28
CA PHE A 1113 9.23 21.28 30.99
C PHE A 1113 8.12 20.58 30.17
N TYR A 1114 8.07 19.25 30.18
CA TYR A 1114 7.00 18.50 29.52
C TYR A 1114 5.63 18.70 30.18
N TRP A 1115 5.58 18.80 31.52
CA TRP A 1115 4.35 19.17 32.21
C TRP A 1115 3.85 20.59 31.84
N LEU A 1116 4.76 21.56 31.72
CA LEU A 1116 4.41 22.91 31.25
C LEU A 1116 3.77 22.87 29.85
N LEU A 1117 4.36 22.10 28.93
CA LEU A 1117 3.83 21.93 27.58
C LEU A 1117 2.46 21.23 27.58
N ALA A 1118 2.25 20.23 28.44
CA ALA A 1118 0.96 19.56 28.59
C ALA A 1118 -0.15 20.51 29.10
N ILE A 1119 0.15 21.36 30.08
CA ILE A 1119 -0.80 22.36 30.60
C ILE A 1119 -1.14 23.39 29.51
N MET A 1120 -0.12 23.91 28.83
CA MET A 1120 -0.30 24.85 27.72
C MET A 1120 -1.13 24.25 26.58
N GLY A 1121 -0.87 22.99 26.21
CA GLY A 1121 -1.63 22.25 25.20
C GLY A 1121 -3.10 22.07 25.59
N THR A 1122 -3.36 21.75 26.87
CA THR A 1122 -4.73 21.58 27.40
C THR A 1122 -5.52 22.88 27.36
N LEU A 1123 -4.95 24.00 27.82
CA LEU A 1123 -5.60 25.32 27.78
C LEU A 1123 -5.88 25.77 26.34
N ASN A 1124 -4.90 25.55 25.45
CA ASN A 1124 -5.06 25.88 24.04
C ASN A 1124 -6.15 25.04 23.34
N LEU A 1125 -6.29 23.76 23.69
CA LEU A 1125 -7.34 22.91 23.14
C LEU A 1125 -8.74 23.46 23.46
N CYS A 1126 -8.95 24.00 24.66
CA CYS A 1126 -10.20 24.68 25.03
C CYS A 1126 -10.47 25.90 24.14
N CYS A 1127 -9.46 26.75 23.93
CA CYS A 1127 -9.55 27.91 23.04
C CYS A 1127 -9.82 27.51 21.58
N TYR A 1128 -9.13 26.47 21.09
CA TYR A 1128 -9.32 25.94 19.74
C TYR A 1128 -10.76 25.46 19.53
N VAL A 1129 -11.32 24.68 20.45
CA VAL A 1129 -12.68 24.16 20.34
C VAL A 1129 -13.70 25.30 20.32
N PHE A 1130 -13.49 26.35 21.10
CA PHE A 1130 -14.34 27.54 21.08
C PHE A 1130 -14.34 28.24 19.71
N LEU A 1131 -13.15 28.45 19.12
CA LEU A 1131 -13.02 29.09 17.80
C LEU A 1131 -13.51 28.22 16.65
N ALA A 1132 -13.20 26.92 16.67
CA ALA A 1132 -13.62 25.96 15.65
C ALA A 1132 -15.15 25.86 15.55
N ARG A 1133 -15.89 26.02 16.66
CA ARG A 1133 -17.36 26.06 16.65
C ARG A 1133 -17.95 27.28 15.94
N ARG A 1134 -17.20 28.38 15.81
CA ARG A 1134 -17.66 29.61 15.14
C ARG A 1134 -17.11 29.79 13.71
N TYR A 1135 -16.27 28.86 13.25
CA TYR A 1135 -15.69 28.88 11.91
C TYR A 1135 -16.72 28.50 10.82
N SER A 1136 -16.58 29.05 9.61
CA SER A 1136 -17.41 28.70 8.44
C SER A 1136 -16.51 28.28 7.28
N TYR A 1137 -16.87 27.17 6.62
CA TYR A 1137 -16.13 26.65 5.47
C TYR A 1137 -16.40 27.44 4.18
N LYS A 1138 -15.45 27.36 3.23
CA LYS A 1138 -15.54 27.88 1.86
C LYS A 1138 -16.69 27.24 1.06
N ASN A 1139 -17.48 28.04 0.35
CA ASN A 1139 -18.61 27.60 -0.50
C ASN A 1139 -18.44 28.08 -1.96
N VAL A 1140 -18.62 27.18 -2.93
CA VAL A 1140 -18.40 27.42 -4.38
C VAL A 1140 -19.69 27.16 -5.18
N HIS A 1141 -19.92 27.90 -6.27
CA HIS A 1141 -21.04 27.66 -7.19
C HIS A 1141 -20.88 26.33 -7.97
N GLN A 1142 -21.81 25.39 -7.85
CA GLN A 1142 -21.80 24.12 -8.62
C GLN A 1142 -22.49 24.29 -9.99
N ARG A 1143 -21.77 24.01 -11.09
CA ARG A 1143 -22.38 23.81 -12.42
C ARG A 1143 -23.17 22.49 -12.42
N ARG A 1144 -24.51 22.54 -12.47
CA ARG A 1144 -25.29 21.42 -13.02
C ARG A 1144 -25.11 21.45 -14.54
N VAL A 1145 -24.39 20.48 -15.09
CA VAL A 1145 -24.47 20.17 -16.52
C VAL A 1145 -25.80 19.45 -16.71
N GLY A 1146 -26.86 20.22 -16.96
CA GLY A 1146 -28.09 19.67 -17.51
C GLY A 1146 -27.83 19.34 -18.97
N VAL A 1147 -28.04 18.07 -19.33
CA VAL A 1147 -28.29 17.69 -20.73
C VAL A 1147 -29.53 18.47 -21.13
N ILE A 1148 -29.35 19.52 -21.94
CA ILE A 1148 -30.45 20.16 -22.63
C ILE A 1148 -30.66 19.30 -23.87
N ASP A 1149 -31.69 18.45 -23.83
CA ASP A 1149 -32.29 17.93 -25.05
C ASP A 1149 -32.74 19.14 -25.87
N SER A 1150 -32.11 19.31 -27.02
CA SER A 1150 -32.57 20.23 -28.06
C SER A 1150 -33.87 19.67 -28.65
N PHE A 1151 -35.00 20.11 -28.13
CA PHE A 1151 -36.22 20.20 -28.93
C PHE A 1151 -36.31 21.65 -29.43
N GLU A 1152 -35.95 21.83 -30.70
CA GLU A 1152 -36.43 22.94 -31.52
C GLU A 1152 -37.90 22.65 -31.82
N ASP A 1153 -38.80 23.44 -31.23
CA ASP A 1153 -40.13 23.69 -31.78
C ASP A 1153 -40.25 25.21 -31.99
N ASP A 1154 -39.93 25.64 -33.21
CA ASP A 1154 -40.49 26.83 -33.84
C ASP A 1154 -41.29 26.32 -35.06
N VAL A 1155 -42.58 26.00 -34.85
CA VAL A 1155 -43.79 26.26 -35.68
C VAL A 1155 -45.00 25.61 -35.01
#